data_AF-A0A378IU85-F1
#
_entry.id   AF-A0A378IU85-F1
#
_cell.length_a   1.000
_cell.length_b   1.000
_cell.length_c   1.000
_cell.angle_alpha   90.00
_cell.angle_beta   90.00
_cell.angle_gamma   90.00
#
_symmetry.space_group_name_H-M   'P 1'
#
loop_
_entity.id
_entity.type
_entity.pdbx_description
1 polymer ?
#
loop_
_entity_poly.entity_id
_entity_poly.type
_entity_poly.pdbx_seq_one_letter_code
_entity_poly.pdbx_strand_id
1 'polypeptide(L)'
;MPSKSPLSTKASDFLNQITQLKEIIPAGGDLSTRLLRGCYKRVLSDLEGIITAEDEPVKLATRLKGYLSDHWDLIKGTSLSYTSIPEDRLTGLLVDIASFVAETIEGSEDEPLYPLTVLMPTVAVESLVDDKDYPSLNELALQEVLRTHILGKEGSYLVPVRQLIDLQEKPKNEWYNTYYDYKTPSKETALLSPEDYEQLGNHSSYTKALIEAKAQYELSLKEQGSLLYHLRELSSKLYFNSVLGVGIEENAGTGTYDAIIQFNDYYSKLDEVSKEKIPPAVKQEIDLLLTLSSDSTKNIKATSQIETCIKIRRESLVAAITPQEQVLSEIGLTEKTAKTLTDEKKALFISCQDELKKAIEEKKYQGNDKRGLTLELVKALNIDITISSAADLQEIVKLSHSELDSLFKEAALQKQFVDQFESLEELVLFIHQTPIPKLQVLLNHCGQSLANKFIIKPSDLSVLLISLDAERVSLIISIMGGKVKTADNFIYLLSVLSPEQGLAACKAIKEKLPEIIKSAFGLRLILEPLSLEQRAIVFEAVKEKLPQLFKKAYDFRLVFECLSPSQQGEIFQATKNSLPKIVVTIEDLKAIVGFLSAEHRGALIEAIKSKLPQMINSASDLSDTLKFLSLEECRIMLYYVKCRFPDIFIRGWQVKEAFDHSLSSDKLAVLFDAVKDYLPRIIDSSWFSFGNVLSCLNLEQSLVFLESVKDRVPEFFESTHYLEPLLKEASPEQCSALCNLMGKKPRRWARDINECCELLAGLGDPKIIAVLTNIPHFHQLIANTDRDFLRISGLLKTAEGKTKCHQIYFNSLLVDIKASGNSQDEAFDRLCETLRNQATSYFTGQTDIVAFKEACQLSVEEAKAHLRGQEPVLNLLGKWMLAIFTLGVAVACSSLNTKIQTGEWTCNFFKAPGEVEAEKLKDIVTKEFKP
;
A
#
# COMPACT_ATOMS: atom_id res chain seq x y z
N MET A 1 50.55 88.81 -2.03
CA MET A 1 49.33 88.00 -2.09
C MET A 1 49.53 86.83 -1.15
N PRO A 2 48.68 86.62 -0.14
CA PRO A 2 48.80 85.43 0.69
C PRO A 2 48.54 84.22 -0.21
N SER A 3 49.50 83.31 -0.30
CA SER A 3 49.30 82.02 -0.95
C SER A 3 48.11 81.37 -0.24
N LYS A 4 47.00 81.19 -0.94
CA LYS A 4 45.89 80.35 -0.44
C LYS A 4 46.53 79.06 0.05
N SER A 5 46.30 78.73 1.32
CA SER A 5 46.90 77.51 1.88
C SER A 5 46.47 76.33 1.01
N PRO A 6 47.36 75.37 0.73
CA PRO A 6 47.03 74.20 -0.09
C PRO A 6 45.79 73.43 0.42
N LEU A 7 45.43 73.60 1.70
CA LEU A 7 44.25 73.01 2.34
C LEU A 7 42.90 73.65 1.93
N SER A 8 42.88 74.92 1.53
CA SER A 8 41.67 75.54 0.93
C SER A 8 41.27 74.89 -0.41
N THR A 9 42.19 74.16 -1.04
CA THR A 9 41.97 73.47 -2.32
C THR A 9 41.14 72.20 -2.15
N LYS A 10 41.41 71.41 -1.10
CA LYS A 10 40.73 70.10 -0.88
C LYS A 10 39.23 70.23 -0.63
N ALA A 11 38.81 71.19 0.19
CA ALA A 11 37.39 71.47 0.41
C ALA A 11 36.67 71.87 -0.89
N SER A 12 37.32 72.68 -1.73
CA SER A 12 36.80 73.04 -3.06
C SER A 12 36.73 71.83 -3.99
N ASP A 13 37.73 70.94 -3.95
CA ASP A 13 37.73 69.71 -4.75
C ASP A 13 36.57 68.79 -4.35
N PHE A 14 36.32 68.62 -3.05
CA PHE A 14 35.16 67.85 -2.57
C PHE A 14 33.83 68.45 -3.01
N LEU A 15 33.65 69.78 -2.92
CA LEU A 15 32.43 70.44 -3.39
C LEU A 15 32.23 70.28 -4.92
N ASN A 16 33.31 70.32 -5.69
CA ASN A 16 33.28 70.05 -7.13
C ASN A 16 32.87 68.59 -7.41
N GLN A 17 33.45 67.62 -6.69
CA GLN A 17 33.05 66.21 -6.81
C GLN A 17 31.58 66.02 -6.41
N ILE A 18 31.12 66.62 -5.31
CA ILE A 18 29.72 66.57 -4.85
C ILE A 18 28.78 67.10 -5.96
N THR A 19 29.15 68.22 -6.59
CA THR A 19 28.35 68.81 -7.68
C THR A 19 28.24 67.86 -8.86
N GLN A 20 29.37 67.26 -9.30
CA GLN A 20 29.38 66.27 -10.37
C GLN A 20 28.56 65.02 -10.03
N LEU A 21 28.61 64.56 -8.77
CA LEU A 21 27.84 63.40 -8.32
C LEU A 21 26.34 63.67 -8.28
N LYS A 22 25.91 64.89 -7.93
CA LYS A 22 24.49 65.30 -7.96
C LYS A 22 23.91 65.23 -9.38
N GLU A 23 24.70 65.51 -10.41
CA GLU A 23 24.26 65.50 -11.81
C GLU A 23 24.04 64.10 -12.38
N ILE A 24 24.72 63.09 -11.85
CA ILE A 24 24.67 61.71 -12.38
C ILE A 24 23.68 60.81 -11.62
N ILE A 25 22.98 61.32 -10.61
CA ILE A 25 22.05 60.52 -9.80
C ILE A 25 20.91 59.99 -10.71
N PRO A 26 20.75 58.67 -10.87
CA PRO A 26 19.72 58.11 -11.74
C PRO A 26 18.30 58.48 -11.26
N ALA A 27 17.43 58.88 -12.20
CA ALA A 27 16.08 59.37 -11.89
C ALA A 27 15.05 58.26 -11.59
N GLY A 28 15.39 56.99 -11.77
CA GLY A 28 14.53 55.83 -11.51
C GLY A 28 15.37 54.55 -11.38
N GLY A 29 14.70 53.40 -11.35
CA GLY A 29 15.36 52.09 -11.27
C GLY A 29 14.69 51.16 -10.25
N ASP A 30 15.24 49.96 -10.15
CA ASP A 30 14.87 48.97 -9.15
C ASP A 30 15.09 49.47 -7.70
N LEU A 31 14.68 48.67 -6.72
CA LEU A 31 14.87 48.97 -5.30
C LEU A 31 16.32 49.33 -4.94
N SER A 32 17.30 48.62 -5.49
CA SER A 32 18.73 48.86 -5.25
C SER A 32 19.17 50.23 -5.78
N THR A 33 18.70 50.63 -6.95
CA THR A 33 18.94 51.96 -7.51
C THR A 33 18.24 53.06 -6.70
N ARG A 34 17.02 52.81 -6.23
CA ARG A 34 16.29 53.72 -5.34
C ARG A 34 17.03 53.93 -4.00
N LEU A 35 17.63 52.86 -3.47
CA LEU A 35 18.49 52.87 -2.27
C LEU A 35 19.76 53.66 -2.45
N LEU A 36 20.50 53.36 -3.51
CA LEU A 36 21.71 54.10 -3.84
C LEU A 36 21.39 55.59 -4.03
N ARG A 37 20.29 55.93 -4.73
CA ARG A 37 19.83 57.32 -4.87
C ARG A 37 19.48 57.99 -3.55
N GLY A 38 18.76 57.31 -2.66
CA GLY A 38 18.45 57.84 -1.33
C GLY A 38 19.71 58.12 -0.53
N CYS A 39 20.68 57.21 -0.60
CA CYS A 39 22.00 57.36 0.00
C CYS A 39 22.76 58.57 -0.60
N TYR A 40 22.88 58.66 -1.93
CA TYR A 40 23.49 59.81 -2.61
C TYR A 40 22.87 61.14 -2.15
N LYS A 41 21.54 61.25 -2.15
CA LYS A 41 20.86 62.48 -1.75
C LYS A 41 21.19 62.89 -0.32
N ARG A 42 21.16 61.92 0.60
CA ARG A 42 21.47 62.17 2.02
C ARG A 42 22.94 62.52 2.19
N VAL A 43 23.85 61.66 1.73
CA VAL A 43 25.30 61.82 1.92
C VAL A 43 25.82 63.10 1.30
N LEU A 44 25.44 63.41 0.06
CA LEU A 44 25.92 64.61 -0.62
C LEU A 44 25.38 65.89 0.03
N SER A 45 24.15 65.87 0.54
CA SER A 45 23.56 67.00 1.29
C SER A 45 24.26 67.22 2.63
N ASP A 46 24.50 66.14 3.38
CA ASP A 46 25.15 66.20 4.70
C ASP A 46 26.61 66.66 4.56
N LEU A 47 27.36 66.11 3.60
CA LEU A 47 28.75 66.50 3.33
C LEU A 47 28.86 67.95 2.87
N GLU A 48 28.01 68.41 1.95
CA GLU A 48 28.01 69.81 1.50
C GLU A 48 27.75 70.77 2.67
N GLY A 49 26.82 70.42 3.56
CA GLY A 49 26.53 71.18 4.77
C GLY A 49 27.72 71.23 5.75
N ILE A 50 28.43 70.12 5.94
CA ILE A 50 29.64 70.06 6.79
C ILE A 50 30.78 70.88 6.18
N ILE A 51 31.07 70.68 4.90
CA ILE A 51 32.20 71.31 4.19
C ILE A 51 32.01 72.82 4.05
N THR A 52 30.78 73.29 3.81
CA THR A 52 30.49 74.73 3.69
C THR A 52 30.50 75.45 5.03
N ALA A 53 30.29 74.72 6.14
CA ALA A 53 30.16 75.32 7.47
C ALA A 53 31.49 75.43 8.24
N GLU A 54 32.59 74.83 7.76
CA GLU A 54 33.86 74.78 8.48
C GLU A 54 35.05 75.00 7.54
N ASP A 55 35.74 76.13 7.73
CA ASP A 55 36.89 76.53 6.91
C ASP A 55 38.24 76.05 7.51
N GLU A 56 38.27 75.67 8.80
CA GLU A 56 39.49 75.24 9.48
C GLU A 56 39.76 73.74 9.25
N PRO A 57 40.90 73.34 8.64
CA PRO A 57 41.09 71.95 8.18
C PRO A 57 40.99 70.89 9.26
N VAL A 58 41.53 71.14 10.46
CA VAL A 58 41.51 70.16 11.57
C VAL A 58 40.09 70.00 12.12
N LYS A 59 39.33 71.10 12.24
CA LYS A 59 37.92 71.03 12.65
C LYS A 59 37.06 70.36 11.58
N LEU A 60 37.31 70.68 10.31
CA LEU A 60 36.64 70.04 9.18
C LEU A 60 36.90 68.53 9.18
N ALA A 61 38.17 68.12 9.29
CA ALA A 61 38.56 66.71 9.38
C ALA A 61 37.91 66.01 10.58
N THR A 62 37.83 66.67 11.73
CA THR A 62 37.18 66.11 12.93
C THR A 62 35.67 65.90 12.72
N ARG A 63 34.98 66.87 12.10
CA ARG A 63 33.55 66.74 11.78
C ARG A 63 33.30 65.67 10.73
N LEU A 64 34.16 65.58 9.71
CA LEU A 64 34.09 64.55 8.67
C LEU A 64 34.36 63.15 9.25
N LYS A 65 35.30 63.01 10.20
CA LYS A 65 35.53 61.75 10.92
C LYS A 65 34.27 61.28 11.66
N GLY A 66 33.63 62.19 12.41
CA GLY A 66 32.36 61.88 13.10
C GLY A 66 31.27 61.46 12.12
N TYR A 67 31.11 62.21 11.03
CA TYR A 67 30.14 61.88 9.98
C TYR A 67 30.41 60.51 9.32
N LEU A 68 31.67 60.20 8.98
CA LEU A 68 32.03 58.91 8.40
C LEU A 68 31.72 57.76 9.35
N SER A 69 31.94 57.93 10.65
CA SER A 69 31.56 56.95 11.66
C SER A 69 30.04 56.72 11.71
N ASP A 70 29.26 57.80 11.80
CA ASP A 70 27.80 57.71 11.83
C ASP A 70 27.24 57.10 10.54
N HIS A 71 27.83 57.44 9.39
CA HIS A 71 27.46 56.89 8.10
C HIS A 71 27.83 55.42 7.97
N TRP A 72 29.00 55.02 8.46
CA TRP A 72 29.41 53.62 8.53
C TRP A 72 28.45 52.80 9.39
N ASP A 73 28.06 53.28 10.57
CA ASP A 73 27.08 52.59 11.42
C ASP A 73 25.74 52.37 10.73
N LEU A 74 25.35 53.30 9.84
CA LEU A 74 24.13 53.18 9.05
C LEU A 74 24.23 52.14 7.92
N ILE A 75 25.37 52.05 7.23
CA ILE A 75 25.50 51.23 6.00
C ILE A 75 26.25 49.92 6.22
N LYS A 76 26.94 49.74 7.35
CA LYS A 76 27.72 48.53 7.63
C LYS A 76 26.80 47.31 7.59
N GLY A 77 27.28 46.28 6.92
CA GLY A 77 26.54 45.05 6.74
C GLY A 77 25.36 45.09 5.77
N THR A 78 25.17 46.21 5.06
CA THR A 78 24.11 46.38 4.04
C THR A 78 24.67 46.34 2.62
N SER A 79 23.80 46.28 1.61
CA SER A 79 24.15 46.40 0.19
C SER A 79 24.81 47.73 -0.21
N LEU A 80 24.81 48.73 0.68
CA LEU A 80 25.46 50.03 0.47
C LEU A 80 26.78 50.15 1.22
N SER A 81 27.23 49.08 1.87
CA SER A 81 28.55 49.05 2.50
C SER A 81 29.66 49.29 1.46
N TYR A 82 30.79 49.83 1.90
CA TYR A 82 31.88 50.18 0.97
C TYR A 82 32.44 48.98 0.20
N THR A 83 32.41 47.78 0.79
CA THR A 83 32.77 46.51 0.11
C THR A 83 31.71 46.05 -0.88
N SER A 84 30.45 46.45 -0.72
CA SER A 84 29.35 46.12 -1.64
C SER A 84 29.31 46.97 -2.90
N ILE A 85 29.81 48.21 -2.80
CA ILE A 85 29.86 49.16 -3.92
C ILE A 85 31.25 49.81 -4.05
N PRO A 86 32.32 49.01 -4.18
CA PRO A 86 33.69 49.52 -4.10
C PRO A 86 34.01 50.47 -5.25
N GLU A 87 33.44 50.24 -6.43
CA GLU A 87 33.64 51.07 -7.64
C GLU A 87 32.68 52.25 -7.76
N ASP A 88 31.73 52.39 -6.84
CA ASP A 88 30.77 53.47 -6.92
C ASP A 88 31.44 54.81 -6.63
N ARG A 89 31.05 55.84 -7.37
CA ARG A 89 31.72 57.15 -7.27
C ARG A 89 31.47 57.84 -5.92
N LEU A 90 30.37 57.52 -5.23
CA LEU A 90 30.15 57.99 -3.86
C LEU A 90 31.15 57.36 -2.90
N THR A 91 31.41 56.05 -3.02
CA THR A 91 32.46 55.37 -2.26
C THR A 91 33.82 56.00 -2.54
N GLY A 92 34.13 56.31 -3.81
CA GLY A 92 35.35 57.03 -4.18
C GLY A 92 35.51 58.38 -3.48
N LEU A 93 34.46 59.21 -3.46
CA LEU A 93 34.48 60.48 -2.72
C LEU A 93 34.73 60.26 -1.21
N LEU A 94 34.08 59.27 -0.61
CA LEU A 94 34.23 58.96 0.81
C LEU A 94 35.62 58.42 1.14
N VAL A 95 36.25 57.67 0.22
CA VAL A 95 37.66 57.22 0.30
C VAL A 95 38.61 58.42 0.26
N ASP A 96 38.39 59.40 -0.64
CA ASP A 96 39.19 60.63 -0.71
C ASP A 96 39.06 61.45 0.57
N ILE A 97 37.85 61.56 1.12
CA ILE A 97 37.58 62.25 2.38
C ILE A 97 38.25 61.54 3.55
N ALA A 98 38.14 60.21 3.64
CA ALA A 98 38.77 59.42 4.70
C ALA A 98 40.31 59.56 4.67
N SER A 99 40.88 59.61 3.47
CA SER A 99 42.32 59.85 3.27
C SER A 99 42.74 61.24 3.75
N PHE A 100 41.96 62.29 3.40
CA PHE A 100 42.19 63.64 3.90
C PHE A 100 42.12 63.73 5.43
N VAL A 101 41.14 63.05 6.04
CA VAL A 101 40.98 63.02 7.50
C VAL A 101 42.18 62.34 8.17
N ALA A 102 42.63 61.20 7.65
CA ALA A 102 43.79 60.47 8.16
C ALA A 102 45.10 61.27 8.04
N GLU A 103 45.28 62.02 6.94
CA GLU A 103 46.44 62.91 6.74
C GLU A 103 46.41 64.16 7.64
N THR A 104 45.23 64.63 8.03
CA THR A 104 45.06 65.92 8.74
C THR A 104 45.04 65.77 10.26
N ILE A 105 44.51 64.67 10.79
CA ILE A 105 44.44 64.42 12.23
C ILE A 105 45.66 63.59 12.62
N GLU A 106 46.53 64.15 13.47
CA GLU A 106 47.63 63.38 14.08
C GLU A 106 47.04 62.23 14.93
N GLY A 107 47.27 60.99 14.49
CA GLY A 107 47.00 59.80 15.29
C GLY A 107 47.93 59.74 16.50
N SER A 108 47.55 58.97 17.52
CA SER A 108 48.47 58.68 18.63
C SER A 108 49.50 57.63 18.20
N GLU A 109 50.66 57.56 18.86
CA GLU A 109 51.67 56.51 18.56
C GLU A 109 51.09 55.09 18.75
N ASP A 110 50.15 54.93 19.68
CA ASP A 110 49.50 53.63 19.98
C ASP A 110 48.30 53.32 19.06
N GLU A 111 47.70 54.34 18.44
CA GLU A 111 46.55 54.22 17.53
C GLU A 111 46.74 55.16 16.33
N PRO A 112 47.61 54.80 15.37
CA PRO A 112 47.76 55.55 14.14
C PRO A 112 46.44 55.55 13.34
N LEU A 113 46.10 56.71 12.80
CA LEU A 113 44.87 56.90 12.04
C LEU A 113 45.11 56.59 10.57
N TYR A 114 44.52 55.50 10.07
CA TYR A 114 44.62 55.11 8.67
C TYR A 114 43.31 55.42 7.92
N PRO A 115 43.35 55.68 6.60
CA PRO A 115 42.15 55.94 5.81
C PRO A 115 41.07 54.85 5.99
N LEU A 116 41.46 53.57 6.07
CA LEU A 116 40.53 52.47 6.32
C LEU A 116 39.85 52.57 7.69
N THR A 117 40.61 52.86 8.75
CA THR A 117 40.06 53.01 10.12
C THR A 117 39.20 54.27 10.28
N VAL A 118 39.37 55.27 9.41
CA VAL A 118 38.47 56.44 9.36
C VAL A 118 37.18 56.08 8.64
N LEU A 119 37.28 55.36 7.52
CA LEU A 119 36.14 54.98 6.70
C LEU A 119 35.27 53.90 7.38
N MET A 120 35.90 52.94 8.05
CA MET A 120 35.28 51.75 8.65
C MET A 120 35.77 51.56 10.09
N PRO A 121 35.41 52.44 11.04
CA PRO A 121 36.02 52.50 12.37
C PRO A 121 35.81 51.27 13.25
N THR A 122 34.87 50.39 12.91
CA THR A 122 34.64 49.14 13.66
C THR A 122 35.44 47.94 13.13
N VAL A 123 36.16 48.10 12.02
CA VAL A 123 36.86 46.99 11.36
C VAL A 123 38.27 46.83 11.89
N ALA A 124 38.61 45.62 12.30
CA ALA A 124 39.97 45.23 12.64
C ALA A 124 40.88 45.21 11.40
N VAL A 125 42.07 45.79 11.53
CA VAL A 125 43.03 46.02 10.44
C VAL A 125 44.35 45.27 10.60
N GLU A 126 44.61 44.74 11.80
CA GLU A 126 45.79 43.92 12.10
C GLU A 126 45.57 42.50 11.60
N SER A 127 46.58 41.93 10.94
CA SER A 127 46.59 40.52 10.58
C SER A 127 47.10 39.69 11.76
N LEU A 128 46.38 38.63 12.11
CA LEU A 128 46.84 37.68 13.15
C LEU A 128 47.84 36.65 12.62
N VAL A 129 48.01 36.60 11.30
CA VAL A 129 48.89 35.64 10.65
C VAL A 129 50.15 36.40 10.24
N ASP A 130 51.30 36.01 10.78
CA ASP A 130 52.62 36.51 10.38
C ASP A 130 53.00 35.89 9.01
N ASP A 131 52.21 36.21 7.99
CA ASP A 131 52.34 35.71 6.63
C ASP A 131 52.27 36.87 5.63
N LYS A 132 53.20 36.86 4.68
CA LYS A 132 53.27 37.83 3.59
C LYS A 132 52.03 37.78 2.69
N ASP A 133 51.30 36.67 2.70
CA ASP A 133 50.07 36.52 1.92
C ASP A 133 48.88 37.30 2.51
N TYR A 134 48.96 37.72 3.77
CA TYR A 134 47.91 38.46 4.48
C TYR A 134 48.49 39.65 5.26
N PRO A 135 48.98 40.70 4.58
CA PRO A 135 49.52 41.88 5.24
C PRO A 135 48.44 42.62 6.05
N SER A 136 48.85 43.52 6.95
CA SER A 136 47.88 44.41 7.60
C SER A 136 47.11 45.19 6.55
N LEU A 137 45.81 45.39 6.77
CA LEU A 137 44.95 46.08 5.81
C LEU A 137 45.38 47.53 5.54
N ASN A 138 46.13 48.14 6.48
CA ASN A 138 46.68 49.48 6.33
C ASN A 138 47.88 49.55 5.38
N GLU A 139 48.50 48.42 5.06
CA GLU A 139 49.59 48.33 4.08
C GLU A 139 49.08 48.23 2.64
N LEU A 140 47.79 47.94 2.47
CA LEU A 140 47.13 47.81 1.18
C LEU A 140 46.47 49.14 0.78
N ALA A 141 46.37 49.37 -0.53
CA ALA A 141 45.59 50.50 -1.02
C ALA A 141 44.12 50.32 -0.62
N LEU A 142 43.50 51.34 -0.02
CA LEU A 142 42.12 51.28 0.47
C LEU A 142 41.14 50.75 -0.60
N GLN A 143 41.27 51.25 -1.83
CA GLN A 143 40.46 50.80 -2.96
C GLN A 143 40.67 49.30 -3.29
N GLU A 144 41.88 48.79 -3.12
CA GLU A 144 42.21 47.37 -3.31
C GLU A 144 41.55 46.52 -2.23
N VAL A 145 41.59 46.97 -0.96
CA VAL A 145 40.91 46.30 0.16
C VAL A 145 39.43 46.15 -0.13
N LEU A 146 38.74 47.24 -0.49
CA LEU A 146 37.30 47.24 -0.74
C LEU A 146 36.88 46.31 -1.89
N ARG A 147 37.74 46.08 -2.89
CA ARG A 147 37.46 45.20 -4.05
C ARG A 147 37.82 43.74 -3.84
N THR A 148 38.61 43.42 -2.83
CA THR A 148 39.20 42.08 -2.64
C THR A 148 38.79 41.42 -1.33
N HIS A 149 37.94 42.07 -0.53
CA HIS A 149 37.47 41.57 0.75
C HIS A 149 35.95 41.66 0.84
N ILE A 150 35.34 40.69 1.52
CA ILE A 150 33.96 40.84 2.03
C ILE A 150 34.02 41.38 3.45
N LEU A 151 32.96 42.06 3.88
CA LEU A 151 32.77 42.36 5.29
C LEU A 151 32.32 41.07 6.00
N GLY A 152 32.73 40.83 7.24
CA GLY A 152 32.21 39.72 8.05
C GLY A 152 30.78 39.99 8.53
N LYS A 153 30.01 38.95 8.87
CA LYS A 153 28.61 39.08 9.34
C LYS A 153 28.37 40.18 10.39
N GLU A 154 29.28 40.34 11.34
CA GLU A 154 29.18 41.32 12.43
C GLU A 154 29.63 42.75 12.04
N GLY A 155 30.24 42.93 10.88
CA GLY A 155 30.77 44.24 10.45
C GLY A 155 32.03 44.68 11.20
N SER A 156 32.69 43.76 11.91
CA SER A 156 33.87 44.02 12.75
C SER A 156 35.20 43.56 12.14
N TYR A 157 35.16 42.83 11.03
CA TYR A 157 36.34 42.34 10.32
C TYR A 157 36.07 42.24 8.82
N LEU A 158 37.14 42.15 8.04
CA LEU A 158 37.10 41.87 6.61
C LEU A 158 37.61 40.45 6.36
N VAL A 159 37.18 39.81 5.29
CA VAL A 159 37.64 38.47 4.89
C VAL A 159 38.21 38.54 3.48
N PRO A 160 39.51 38.24 3.29
CA PRO A 160 40.12 38.32 1.97
C PRO A 160 39.58 37.22 1.07
N VAL A 161 39.18 37.58 -0.15
CA VAL A 161 38.85 36.61 -1.21
C VAL A 161 40.01 35.66 -1.49
N ARG A 162 41.25 36.13 -1.27
CA ARG A 162 42.47 35.33 -1.39
C ARG A 162 42.40 34.02 -0.59
N GLN A 163 41.69 33.99 0.55
CA GLN A 163 41.53 32.75 1.33
C GLN A 163 40.89 31.61 0.53
N LEU A 164 40.07 31.90 -0.49
CA LEU A 164 39.49 30.86 -1.36
C LEU A 164 40.55 30.10 -2.16
N ILE A 165 41.73 30.68 -2.39
CA ILE A 165 42.85 29.99 -3.04
C ILE A 165 43.36 28.86 -2.14
N ASP A 166 43.21 28.98 -0.82
CA ASP A 166 43.62 27.98 0.16
C ASP A 166 42.58 26.85 0.37
N LEU A 167 41.51 26.83 -0.43
CA LEU A 167 40.56 25.71 -0.45
C LEU A 167 41.31 24.41 -0.75
N GLN A 168 41.41 23.55 0.27
CA GLN A 168 42.05 22.23 0.14
C GLN A 168 41.09 21.20 -0.45
N GLU A 169 41.65 20.10 -0.95
CA GLU A 169 40.91 18.94 -1.48
C GLU A 169 40.03 18.25 -0.43
N LYS A 170 40.36 18.40 0.86
CA LYS A 170 39.55 17.90 1.97
C LYS A 170 38.85 19.08 2.65
N PRO A 171 37.58 18.94 3.07
CA PRO A 171 36.89 20.00 3.78
C PRO A 171 37.67 20.31 5.07
N LYS A 172 38.22 21.53 5.17
CA LYS A 172 38.59 22.10 6.47
C LYS A 172 37.28 22.34 7.21
N ASN A 173 37.12 21.73 8.38
CA ASN A 173 35.92 21.93 9.19
C ASN A 173 35.81 23.37 9.72
N GLU A 174 36.89 24.14 9.70
CA GLU A 174 36.98 25.47 10.32
C GLU A 174 37.89 26.39 9.48
N TRP A 175 37.36 27.56 9.10
CA TRP A 175 38.10 28.62 8.42
C TRP A 175 38.35 29.75 9.39
N TYR A 176 39.61 30.11 9.61
CA TYR A 176 39.95 31.18 10.53
C TYR A 176 39.83 32.55 9.86
N ASN A 177 39.28 33.50 10.59
CA ASN A 177 39.28 34.89 10.20
C ASN A 177 40.68 35.49 10.38
N THR A 178 41.32 35.91 9.28
CA THR A 178 42.70 36.42 9.29
C THR A 178 42.85 37.75 10.05
N TYR A 179 41.79 38.57 10.06
CA TYR A 179 41.79 39.90 10.67
C TYR A 179 40.88 39.94 11.90
N TYR A 180 40.82 38.83 12.66
CA TYR A 180 40.06 38.78 13.91
C TYR A 180 40.74 39.62 15.00
N ASP A 181 39.97 40.40 15.75
CA ASP A 181 40.49 41.09 16.94
C ASP A 181 40.45 40.16 18.15
N TYR A 182 41.62 39.66 18.57
CA TYR A 182 41.76 38.80 19.76
C TYR A 182 41.34 39.48 21.07
N LYS A 183 41.21 40.82 21.08
CA LYS A 183 40.72 41.56 22.24
C LYS A 183 39.19 41.53 22.35
N THR A 184 38.49 41.18 21.26
CA THR A 184 37.03 41.07 21.24
C THR A 184 36.59 39.65 21.65
N PRO A 185 35.75 39.46 22.69
CA PRO A 185 35.68 38.21 23.48
C PRO A 185 34.96 36.99 22.85
N SER A 186 34.53 37.05 21.59
CA SER A 186 33.75 35.98 20.97
C SER A 186 34.64 34.96 20.26
N LYS A 187 34.72 33.72 20.77
CA LYS A 187 35.36 32.61 20.04
C LYS A 187 34.65 32.31 18.70
N GLU A 188 33.40 32.74 18.54
CA GLU A 188 32.59 32.51 17.34
C GLU A 188 33.09 33.36 16.16
N THR A 189 33.64 34.55 16.40
CA THR A 189 34.19 35.45 15.37
C THR A 189 35.60 35.09 14.88
N ALA A 190 36.26 34.16 15.57
CA ALA A 190 37.55 33.64 15.14
C ALA A 190 37.41 32.72 13.91
N LEU A 191 36.19 32.23 13.65
CA LEU A 191 35.84 31.37 12.53
C LEU A 191 34.90 32.09 11.56
N LEU A 192 35.05 31.81 10.27
CA LEU A 192 34.09 32.28 9.27
C LEU A 192 32.75 31.58 9.45
N SER A 193 31.68 32.35 9.35
CA SER A 193 30.33 31.78 9.35
C SER A 193 30.00 31.13 8.00
N PRO A 194 29.00 30.22 7.94
CA PRO A 194 28.50 29.71 6.66
C PRO A 194 28.06 30.80 5.69
N GLU A 195 27.50 31.90 6.22
CA GLU A 195 27.11 33.07 5.43
C GLU A 195 28.32 33.82 4.86
N ASP A 196 29.42 33.97 5.61
CA ASP A 196 30.65 34.57 5.10
C ASP A 196 31.22 33.72 3.93
N TYR A 197 31.17 32.39 4.04
CA TYR A 197 31.60 31.49 2.96
C TYR A 197 30.73 31.62 1.70
N GLU A 198 29.40 31.71 1.87
CA GLU A 198 28.47 31.94 0.76
C GLU A 198 28.70 33.31 0.10
N GLN A 199 28.95 34.35 0.89
CA GLN A 199 29.28 35.70 0.39
C GLN A 199 30.59 35.69 -0.41
N LEU A 200 31.64 35.05 0.11
CA LEU A 200 32.91 34.86 -0.60
C LEU A 200 32.69 34.16 -1.95
N GLY A 201 31.91 33.07 -1.97
CA GLY A 201 31.60 32.35 -3.20
C GLY A 201 30.90 33.23 -4.24
N ASN A 202 30.02 34.13 -3.82
CA ASN A 202 29.24 34.98 -4.71
C ASN A 202 29.90 36.34 -5.05
N HIS A 203 31.08 36.65 -4.50
CA HIS A 203 31.72 37.96 -4.59
C HIS A 203 32.08 38.41 -6.02
N SER A 204 32.52 37.49 -6.88
CA SER A 204 32.78 37.76 -8.30
C SER A 204 32.51 36.54 -9.18
N SER A 205 32.64 36.69 -10.50
CA SER A 205 32.56 35.54 -11.42
C SER A 205 33.68 34.52 -11.16
N TYR A 206 34.87 34.97 -10.79
CA TYR A 206 36.01 34.09 -10.46
C TYR A 206 35.74 33.23 -9.22
N THR A 207 35.24 33.84 -8.15
CA THR A 207 34.96 33.11 -6.90
C THR A 207 33.81 32.13 -7.09
N LYS A 208 32.79 32.53 -7.86
CA LYS A 208 31.64 31.69 -8.15
C LYS A 208 32.06 30.45 -8.97
N ALA A 209 32.84 30.66 -10.04
CA ALA A 209 33.38 29.57 -10.84
C ALA A 209 34.22 28.60 -10.00
N LEU A 210 35.03 29.13 -9.07
CA LEU A 210 35.83 28.33 -8.16
C LEU A 210 34.98 27.47 -7.20
N ILE A 211 33.97 28.06 -6.55
CA ILE A 211 33.07 27.34 -5.63
C ILE A 211 32.25 26.29 -6.38
N GLU A 212 31.75 26.61 -7.58
CA GLU A 212 31.04 25.65 -8.44
C GLU A 212 31.95 24.50 -8.88
N ALA A 213 33.19 24.78 -9.29
CA ALA A 213 34.17 23.75 -9.66
C ALA A 213 34.52 22.85 -8.46
N LYS A 214 34.66 23.43 -7.25
CA LYS A 214 34.86 22.67 -6.02
C LYS A 214 33.66 21.78 -5.70
N ALA A 215 32.44 22.32 -5.78
CA ALA A 215 31.22 21.55 -5.55
C ALA A 215 31.12 20.38 -6.53
N GLN A 216 31.44 20.59 -7.82
CA GLN A 216 31.49 19.52 -8.82
C GLN A 216 32.56 18.47 -8.50
N TYR A 217 33.74 18.89 -8.03
CA TYR A 217 34.80 17.99 -7.60
C TYR A 217 34.38 17.17 -6.37
N GLU A 218 33.85 17.79 -5.33
CA GLU A 218 33.34 17.10 -4.14
C GLU A 218 32.19 16.16 -4.44
N LEU A 219 31.30 16.57 -5.36
CA LEU A 219 30.23 15.73 -5.86
C LEU A 219 30.82 14.49 -6.54
N SER A 220 31.83 14.64 -7.41
CA SER A 220 32.50 13.50 -8.04
C SER A 220 33.23 12.57 -7.05
N LEU A 221 33.65 13.08 -5.89
CA LEU A 221 34.24 12.27 -4.81
C LEU A 221 33.19 11.45 -4.03
N LYS A 222 32.01 12.03 -3.82
CA LYS A 222 30.89 11.38 -3.09
C LYS A 222 30.09 10.45 -4.00
N GLU A 223 29.94 10.84 -5.25
CA GLU A 223 29.13 10.18 -6.26
C GLU A 223 30.03 9.38 -7.21
N GLN A 224 30.32 8.13 -6.81
CA GLN A 224 30.31 7.03 -7.78
C GLN A 224 28.86 6.73 -8.20
N GLY A 225 28.12 7.78 -8.58
CA GLY A 225 26.67 7.80 -8.71
C GLY A 225 26.19 6.73 -9.69
N SER A 226 25.14 6.02 -9.30
CA SER A 226 24.50 5.07 -10.20
C SER A 226 23.73 5.79 -11.30
N LEU A 227 23.49 5.10 -12.40
CA LEU A 227 22.65 5.56 -13.50
C LEU A 227 21.23 5.91 -12.99
N LEU A 228 20.71 5.18 -12.00
CA LEU A 228 19.41 5.49 -11.37
C LEU A 228 19.35 6.92 -10.83
N TYR A 229 20.41 7.37 -10.15
CA TYR A 229 20.45 8.71 -9.57
C TYR A 229 20.34 9.79 -10.65
N HIS A 230 21.21 9.73 -11.67
CA HIS A 230 21.20 10.70 -12.76
C HIS A 230 19.91 10.66 -13.58
N LEU A 231 19.28 9.50 -13.72
CA LEU A 231 17.99 9.38 -14.39
C LEU A 231 16.83 9.99 -13.58
N ARG A 232 16.85 9.87 -12.26
CA ARG A 232 15.87 10.54 -11.38
C ARG A 232 16.04 12.04 -11.42
N GLU A 233 17.28 12.52 -11.39
CA GLU A 233 17.61 13.93 -11.54
C GLU A 233 17.12 14.49 -12.90
N LEU A 234 17.44 13.79 -14.00
CA LEU A 234 16.96 14.15 -15.33
C LEU A 234 15.42 14.16 -15.37
N SER A 235 14.75 13.13 -14.88
CA SER A 235 13.28 13.04 -14.87
C SER A 235 12.63 14.19 -14.10
N SER A 236 13.21 14.57 -12.95
CA SER A 236 12.76 15.73 -12.16
C SER A 236 12.89 17.02 -12.98
N LYS A 237 14.05 17.25 -13.60
CA LYS A 237 14.30 18.43 -14.44
C LYS A 237 13.42 18.47 -15.69
N LEU A 238 13.18 17.33 -16.37
CA LEU A 238 12.28 17.25 -17.53
C LEU A 238 10.84 17.55 -17.13
N TYR A 239 10.38 17.01 -16.01
CA TYR A 239 9.04 17.28 -15.50
C TYR A 239 8.83 18.77 -15.25
N PHE A 240 9.76 19.38 -14.52
CA PHE A 240 9.75 20.80 -14.22
C PHE A 240 9.66 21.64 -15.49
N ASN A 241 10.35 21.27 -16.56
CA ASN A 241 10.30 22.01 -17.82
C ASN A 241 9.24 21.51 -18.83
N SER A 242 8.32 20.61 -18.43
CA SER A 242 7.22 20.15 -19.30
C SER A 242 5.99 21.05 -19.21
N VAL A 243 4.95 20.77 -19.99
CA VAL A 243 3.61 21.40 -19.87
C VAL A 243 2.94 21.20 -18.51
N LEU A 244 3.41 20.23 -17.71
CA LEU A 244 2.94 20.05 -16.34
C LEU A 244 3.72 20.88 -15.31
N GLY A 245 4.77 21.59 -15.74
CA GLY A 245 5.59 22.49 -14.93
C GLY A 245 5.64 23.89 -15.55
N VAL A 246 6.84 24.37 -15.93
CA VAL A 246 7.09 25.73 -16.45
C VAL A 246 7.10 25.80 -17.98
N GLY A 247 6.94 24.66 -18.66
CA GLY A 247 6.76 24.62 -20.10
C GLY A 247 5.30 24.90 -20.50
N ILE A 248 5.08 25.20 -21.77
CA ILE A 248 3.74 25.34 -22.40
C ILE A 248 3.54 24.22 -23.42
N GLU A 249 2.32 24.06 -23.96
CA GLU A 249 2.02 23.01 -24.95
C GLU A 249 2.94 23.11 -26.18
N GLU A 250 3.29 24.33 -26.57
CA GLU A 250 4.12 24.60 -27.73
C GLU A 250 5.63 24.51 -27.47
N ASN A 251 6.08 24.70 -26.22
CA ASN A 251 7.51 24.86 -25.89
C ASN A 251 7.84 24.30 -24.52
N ALA A 252 8.92 23.52 -24.45
CA ALA A 252 9.51 23.13 -23.18
C ALA A 252 10.14 24.34 -22.46
N GLY A 253 10.22 24.27 -21.13
CA GLY A 253 10.96 25.23 -20.32
C GLY A 253 12.44 25.29 -20.70
N THR A 254 13.06 26.46 -20.54
CA THR A 254 14.44 26.74 -21.01
C THR A 254 15.49 25.79 -20.41
N GLY A 255 15.25 25.27 -19.20
CA GLY A 255 16.17 24.36 -18.52
C GLY A 255 16.13 22.90 -19.00
N THR A 256 15.24 22.54 -19.95
CA THR A 256 15.12 21.17 -20.46
C THR A 256 16.44 20.70 -21.09
N TYR A 257 17.01 21.52 -21.96
CA TYR A 257 18.20 21.15 -22.73
C TYR A 257 19.43 21.09 -21.86
N ASP A 258 19.59 22.03 -20.92
CA ASP A 258 20.69 21.99 -19.94
C ASP A 258 20.66 20.70 -19.11
N ALA A 259 19.47 20.25 -18.72
CA ALA A 259 19.31 18.99 -18.00
C ALA A 259 19.71 17.77 -18.84
N ILE A 260 19.30 17.72 -20.10
CA ILE A 260 19.64 16.62 -21.02
C ILE A 260 21.15 16.64 -21.32
N ILE A 261 21.75 17.81 -21.51
CA ILE A 261 23.19 17.97 -21.76
C ILE A 261 23.99 17.47 -20.55
N GLN A 262 23.64 17.90 -19.34
CA GLN A 262 24.29 17.43 -18.11
C GLN A 262 24.20 15.92 -17.96
N PHE A 263 23.04 15.33 -18.24
CA PHE A 263 22.88 13.88 -18.23
C PHE A 263 23.73 13.18 -19.31
N ASN A 264 23.78 13.74 -20.52
CA ASN A 264 24.55 13.19 -21.63
C ASN A 264 26.06 13.15 -21.34
N ASP A 265 26.58 14.18 -20.67
CA ASP A 265 27.99 14.24 -20.26
C ASP A 265 28.36 13.08 -19.33
N TYR A 266 27.44 12.66 -18.46
CA TYR A 266 27.60 11.44 -17.65
C TYR A 266 27.42 10.17 -18.50
N TYR A 267 26.32 10.07 -19.25
CA TYR A 267 25.95 8.86 -19.99
C TYR A 267 26.99 8.47 -21.05
N SER A 268 27.58 9.45 -21.73
CA SER A 268 28.64 9.24 -22.72
C SER A 268 29.92 8.63 -22.13
N LYS A 269 30.16 8.81 -20.83
CA LYS A 269 31.32 8.27 -20.10
C LYS A 269 31.11 6.84 -19.59
N LEU A 270 29.89 6.28 -19.66
CA LEU A 270 29.66 4.86 -19.38
C LEU A 270 30.38 4.00 -20.43
N ASP A 271 31.04 2.93 -19.99
CA ASP A 271 31.61 1.94 -20.89
C ASP A 271 30.51 1.09 -21.56
N GLU A 272 30.82 0.47 -22.70
CA GLU A 272 29.83 -0.28 -23.46
C GLU A 272 29.26 -1.48 -22.67
N VAL A 273 30.03 -2.12 -21.79
CA VAL A 273 29.53 -3.22 -20.95
C VAL A 273 28.49 -2.70 -19.96
N SER A 274 28.72 -1.52 -19.36
CA SER A 274 27.73 -0.86 -18.51
C SER A 274 26.50 -0.41 -19.29
N LYS A 275 26.65 0.09 -20.53
CA LYS A 275 25.52 0.45 -21.41
C LYS A 275 24.73 -0.75 -21.91
N GLU A 276 25.35 -1.92 -22.03
CA GLU A 276 24.68 -3.19 -22.37
C GLU A 276 23.81 -3.73 -21.23
N LYS A 277 24.14 -3.39 -19.97
CA LYS A 277 23.32 -3.74 -18.80
C LYS A 277 22.06 -2.87 -18.66
N ILE A 278 21.98 -1.75 -19.38
CA ILE A 278 20.84 -0.84 -19.29
C ILE A 278 19.60 -1.56 -19.87
N PRO A 279 18.50 -1.65 -19.11
CA PRO A 279 17.26 -2.23 -19.60
C PRO A 279 16.83 -1.60 -20.94
N PRO A 280 16.43 -2.39 -21.96
CA PRO A 280 16.16 -1.87 -23.30
C PRO A 280 15.16 -0.71 -23.34
N ALA A 281 14.11 -0.76 -22.52
CA ALA A 281 13.11 0.31 -22.43
C ALA A 281 13.69 1.64 -21.92
N VAL A 282 14.61 1.58 -20.95
CA VAL A 282 15.28 2.78 -20.40
C VAL A 282 16.25 3.33 -21.44
N LYS A 283 17.04 2.46 -22.08
CA LYS A 283 17.99 2.85 -23.13
C LYS A 283 17.30 3.53 -24.31
N GLN A 284 16.17 2.98 -24.76
CA GLN A 284 15.38 3.57 -25.84
C GLN A 284 14.94 5.00 -25.52
N GLU A 285 14.49 5.27 -24.29
CA GLU A 285 14.03 6.61 -23.91
C GLU A 285 15.20 7.59 -23.74
N ILE A 286 16.34 7.12 -23.19
CA ILE A 286 17.58 7.92 -23.14
C ILE A 286 17.99 8.32 -24.55
N ASP A 287 18.13 7.36 -25.46
CA ASP A 287 18.61 7.61 -26.83
C ASP A 287 17.66 8.56 -27.58
N LEU A 288 16.36 8.46 -27.31
CA LEU A 288 15.36 9.37 -27.87
C LEU A 288 15.49 10.80 -27.33
N LEU A 289 15.63 10.99 -26.02
CA LEU A 289 15.84 12.30 -25.41
C LEU A 289 17.13 12.97 -25.92
N LEU A 290 18.21 12.20 -26.03
CA LEU A 290 19.48 12.68 -26.58
C LEU A 290 19.32 13.08 -28.05
N THR A 291 18.67 12.24 -28.85
CA THR A 291 18.40 12.52 -30.27
C THR A 291 17.58 13.81 -30.43
N LEU A 292 16.51 13.98 -29.65
CA LEU A 292 15.66 15.17 -29.69
C LEU A 292 16.39 16.43 -29.25
N SER A 293 17.33 16.34 -28.30
CA SER A 293 18.14 17.48 -27.87
C SER A 293 19.21 17.88 -28.90
N SER A 294 19.73 16.91 -29.66
CA SER A 294 20.81 17.13 -30.63
C SER A 294 20.33 17.60 -32.01
N ASP A 295 19.07 17.34 -32.37
CA ASP A 295 18.50 17.69 -33.67
C ASP A 295 17.38 18.73 -33.52
N SER A 296 17.76 20.00 -33.60
CA SER A 296 16.81 21.11 -33.48
C SER A 296 15.70 21.06 -34.53
N THR A 297 15.90 20.37 -35.67
CA THR A 297 14.89 20.29 -36.74
C THR A 297 13.69 19.42 -36.35
N LYS A 298 13.89 18.44 -35.46
CA LYS A 298 12.82 17.63 -34.89
C LYS A 298 11.92 18.43 -33.94
N ASN A 299 12.44 19.50 -33.33
CA ASN A 299 11.69 20.35 -32.41
C ASN A 299 10.94 21.51 -33.08
N ILE A 300 11.10 21.74 -34.40
CA ILE A 300 10.47 22.86 -35.13
C ILE A 300 8.94 22.77 -35.13
N LYS A 301 8.36 21.57 -34.95
CA LYS A 301 6.90 21.35 -34.92
C LYS A 301 6.46 20.55 -33.69
N ALA A 302 6.96 20.92 -32.52
CA ALA A 302 6.77 20.16 -31.29
C ALA A 302 5.28 19.83 -30.98
N THR A 303 4.37 20.74 -31.30
CA THR A 303 2.91 20.54 -31.15
C THR A 303 2.31 19.44 -32.02
N SER A 304 2.91 19.13 -33.17
CA SER A 304 2.40 18.12 -34.11
C SER A 304 3.10 16.76 -33.99
N GLN A 305 4.24 16.72 -33.30
CA GLN A 305 5.03 15.52 -33.08
C GLN A 305 5.01 15.18 -31.60
N ILE A 306 4.06 14.33 -31.21
CA ILE A 306 3.87 13.88 -29.82
C ILE A 306 5.16 13.32 -29.20
N GLU A 307 6.09 12.86 -30.04
CA GLU A 307 7.39 12.35 -29.63
C GLU A 307 8.32 13.41 -29.02
N THR A 308 8.12 14.69 -29.31
CA THR A 308 8.91 15.82 -28.78
C THR A 308 8.36 16.34 -27.44
N CYS A 309 7.17 15.88 -27.04
CA CYS A 309 6.50 16.36 -25.85
C CYS A 309 7.26 15.90 -24.59
N ILE A 310 7.90 16.85 -23.89
CA ILE A 310 8.72 16.57 -22.71
C ILE A 310 7.94 15.86 -21.60
N LYS A 311 6.64 16.16 -21.45
CA LYS A 311 5.75 15.43 -20.52
C LYS A 311 5.74 13.94 -20.85
N ILE A 312 5.46 13.60 -22.11
CA ILE A 312 5.32 12.21 -22.56
C ILE A 312 6.66 11.48 -22.47
N ARG A 313 7.77 12.16 -22.78
CA ARG A 313 9.11 11.60 -22.63
C ARG A 313 9.45 11.32 -21.17
N ARG A 314 9.16 12.25 -20.27
CA ARG A 314 9.32 12.04 -18.82
C ARG A 314 8.46 10.90 -18.30
N GLU A 315 7.19 10.83 -18.67
CA GLU A 315 6.28 9.73 -18.26
C GLU A 315 6.79 8.38 -18.77
N SER A 316 7.26 8.33 -20.01
CA SER A 316 7.85 7.14 -20.63
C SER A 316 9.15 6.73 -19.91
N LEU A 317 9.99 7.71 -19.54
CA LEU A 317 11.23 7.49 -18.80
C LEU A 317 10.97 6.95 -17.39
N VAL A 318 10.05 7.54 -16.64
CA VAL A 318 9.67 7.07 -15.29
C VAL A 318 9.07 5.66 -15.34
N ALA A 319 8.18 5.40 -16.30
CA ALA A 319 7.59 4.08 -16.50
C ALA A 319 8.66 3.01 -16.83
N ALA A 320 9.70 3.39 -17.59
CA ALA A 320 10.82 2.50 -17.90
C ALA A 320 11.76 2.27 -16.70
N ILE A 321 11.99 3.29 -15.86
CA ILE A 321 12.88 3.22 -14.68
C ILE A 321 12.28 2.39 -13.55
N THR A 322 11.01 2.64 -13.22
CA THR A 322 10.35 2.11 -12.01
C THR A 322 10.50 0.59 -11.82
N PRO A 323 10.32 -0.27 -12.85
CA PRO A 323 10.48 -1.71 -12.67
C PRO A 323 11.95 -2.17 -12.61
N GLN A 324 12.93 -1.26 -12.77
CA GLN A 324 14.35 -1.58 -12.96
C GLN A 324 15.29 -0.84 -11.98
N GLU A 325 14.76 -0.20 -10.93
CA GLU A 325 15.54 0.67 -10.05
C GLU A 325 16.77 -0.04 -9.45
N GLN A 326 16.62 -1.29 -9.01
CA GLN A 326 17.73 -2.07 -8.46
C GLN A 326 18.86 -2.25 -9.49
N VAL A 327 18.53 -2.67 -10.72
CA VAL A 327 19.52 -2.86 -11.80
C VAL A 327 20.21 -1.54 -12.13
N LEU A 328 19.43 -0.46 -12.27
CA LEU A 328 19.96 0.88 -12.58
C LEU A 328 20.84 1.44 -11.45
N SER A 329 20.62 1.01 -10.20
CA SER A 329 21.46 1.40 -9.05
C SER A 329 22.85 0.73 -9.06
N GLU A 330 23.00 -0.37 -9.78
CA GLU A 330 24.27 -1.12 -9.92
C GLU A 330 25.08 -0.68 -11.16
N ILE A 331 24.47 0.08 -12.07
CA ILE A 331 25.13 0.61 -13.26
C ILE A 331 25.76 1.95 -12.88
N GLY A 332 27.07 2.06 -12.99
CA GLY A 332 27.81 3.31 -12.75
C GLY A 332 29.03 3.40 -13.65
N LEU A 333 29.80 4.47 -13.52
CA LEU A 333 31.09 4.58 -14.19
C LEU A 333 32.05 3.51 -13.66
N THR A 334 32.91 2.96 -14.53
CA THR A 334 34.03 2.12 -14.06
C THR A 334 34.89 2.91 -13.08
N GLU A 335 35.54 2.24 -12.13
CA GLU A 335 36.44 2.89 -11.17
C GLU A 335 37.51 3.75 -11.89
N LYS A 336 38.00 3.28 -13.04
CA LYS A 336 38.94 4.02 -13.89
C LYS A 336 38.31 5.29 -14.45
N THR A 337 37.11 5.22 -15.04
CA THR A 337 36.45 6.41 -15.63
C THR A 337 35.98 7.39 -14.57
N ALA A 338 35.46 6.89 -13.43
CA ALA A 338 35.11 7.72 -12.28
C ALA A 338 36.33 8.47 -11.75
N LYS A 339 37.48 7.79 -11.66
CA LYS A 339 38.76 8.42 -11.32
C LYS A 339 39.18 9.47 -12.33
N THR A 340 39.11 9.18 -13.63
CA THR A 340 39.40 10.19 -14.68
C THR A 340 38.49 11.41 -14.58
N LEU A 341 37.18 11.21 -14.36
CA LEU A 341 36.23 12.32 -14.18
C LEU A 341 36.56 13.15 -12.93
N THR A 342 36.90 12.47 -11.83
CA THR A 342 37.34 13.11 -10.59
C THR A 342 38.60 13.93 -10.83
N ASP A 343 39.57 13.39 -11.57
CA ASP A 343 40.82 14.07 -11.93
C ASP A 343 40.56 15.27 -12.87
N GLU A 344 39.63 15.16 -13.83
CA GLU A 344 39.19 16.28 -14.70
C GLU A 344 38.55 17.41 -13.88
N LYS A 345 37.62 17.07 -12.98
CA LYS A 345 36.95 18.07 -12.12
C LYS A 345 37.93 18.69 -11.12
N LYS A 346 38.89 17.92 -10.62
CA LYS A 346 40.00 18.41 -9.81
C LYS A 346 40.87 19.39 -10.60
N ALA A 347 41.22 19.07 -11.84
CA ALA A 347 42.02 19.96 -12.69
C ALA A 347 41.28 21.27 -12.99
N LEU A 348 39.96 21.22 -13.23
CA LEU A 348 39.12 22.41 -13.38
C LEU A 348 39.11 23.25 -12.10
N PHE A 349 38.93 22.62 -10.94
CA PHE A 349 39.00 23.30 -9.64
C PHE A 349 40.34 24.03 -9.44
N ILE A 350 41.47 23.35 -9.69
CA ILE A 350 42.82 23.96 -9.61
C ILE A 350 42.96 25.11 -10.62
N SER A 351 42.48 24.94 -11.85
CA SER A 351 42.51 26.00 -12.86
C SER A 351 41.76 27.25 -12.41
N CYS A 352 40.58 27.10 -11.79
CA CYS A 352 39.84 28.23 -11.23
C CYS A 352 40.57 28.88 -10.04
N GLN A 353 41.29 28.11 -9.22
CA GLN A 353 42.14 28.67 -8.15
C GLN A 353 43.26 29.54 -8.74
N ASP A 354 43.95 29.06 -9.77
CA ASP A 354 45.03 29.77 -10.44
C ASP A 354 44.54 31.04 -11.14
N GLU A 355 43.37 30.99 -11.80
CA GLU A 355 42.74 32.15 -12.42
C GLU A 355 42.36 33.22 -11.40
N LEU A 356 41.76 32.82 -10.27
CA LEU A 356 41.44 33.74 -9.17
C LEU A 356 42.72 34.38 -8.61
N LYS A 357 43.75 33.56 -8.34
CA LYS A 357 45.05 34.03 -7.85
C LYS A 357 45.67 35.05 -8.79
N LYS A 358 45.74 34.72 -10.08
CA LYS A 358 46.27 35.60 -11.11
C LYS A 358 45.49 36.91 -11.22
N ALA A 359 44.16 36.86 -11.16
CA ALA A 359 43.33 38.07 -11.22
C ALA A 359 43.62 39.02 -10.04
N ILE A 360 43.84 38.47 -8.83
CA ILE A 360 44.20 39.24 -7.64
C ILE A 360 45.62 39.83 -7.79
N GLU A 361 46.61 39.01 -8.11
CA GLU A 361 48.03 39.42 -8.22
C GLU A 361 48.26 40.46 -9.33
N GLU A 362 47.54 40.34 -10.46
CA GLU A 362 47.61 41.30 -11.57
C GLU A 362 46.76 42.56 -11.33
N LYS A 363 46.11 42.71 -10.17
CA LYS A 363 45.18 43.80 -9.82
C LYS A 363 44.04 43.98 -10.84
N LYS A 364 43.65 42.89 -11.50
CA LYS A 364 42.52 42.85 -12.46
C LYS A 364 41.22 42.38 -11.81
N TYR A 365 41.30 41.87 -10.57
CA TYR A 365 40.15 41.40 -9.84
C TYR A 365 39.16 42.55 -9.56
N GLN A 366 37.90 42.34 -9.96
CA GLN A 366 36.77 43.21 -9.67
C GLN A 366 35.69 42.37 -9.01
N GLY A 367 35.57 42.50 -7.71
CA GLY A 367 34.52 41.85 -6.94
C GLY A 367 33.76 42.87 -6.11
N ASN A 368 32.58 42.46 -5.65
CA ASN A 368 31.79 43.23 -4.72
C ASN A 368 31.06 42.33 -3.73
N ASP A 369 30.98 42.79 -2.49
CA ASP A 369 30.31 42.11 -1.40
C ASP A 369 28.79 42.14 -1.60
N LYS A 370 28.19 40.99 -1.92
CA LYS A 370 26.76 40.88 -2.22
C LYS A 370 25.94 40.78 -0.94
N ARG A 371 25.83 41.92 -0.24
CA ARG A 371 25.01 42.04 0.95
C ARG A 371 23.56 42.34 0.63
N GLY A 372 22.69 41.90 1.54
CA GLY A 372 21.27 42.19 1.49
C GLY A 372 20.97 43.64 1.84
N LEU A 373 19.76 44.06 1.50
CA LEU A 373 19.19 45.30 2.03
C LEU A 373 18.89 45.09 3.52
N THR A 374 18.76 46.17 4.30
CA THR A 374 18.22 46.08 5.67
C THR A 374 17.04 47.03 5.83
N LEU A 375 16.06 46.63 6.65
CA LEU A 375 14.87 47.45 6.86
C LEU A 375 15.21 48.79 7.54
N GLU A 376 16.21 48.77 8.44
CA GLU A 376 16.72 49.97 9.09
C GLU A 376 17.30 50.97 8.09
N LEU A 377 18.09 50.50 7.13
CA LEU A 377 18.65 51.32 6.07
C LEU A 377 17.54 51.97 5.24
N VAL A 378 16.54 51.18 4.82
CA VAL A 378 15.44 51.71 3.99
C VAL A 378 14.68 52.82 4.74
N LYS A 379 14.37 52.61 6.02
CA LYS A 379 13.71 53.61 6.87
C LYS A 379 14.57 54.86 7.04
N ALA A 380 15.86 54.68 7.32
CA ALA A 380 16.80 55.77 7.53
C ALA A 380 17.05 56.61 6.26
N LEU A 381 16.91 56.02 5.08
CA LEU A 381 16.99 56.70 3.79
C LEU A 381 15.62 57.24 3.30
N ASN A 382 14.56 57.01 4.08
CA ASN A 382 13.18 57.40 3.76
C ASN A 382 12.74 56.95 2.35
N ILE A 383 13.03 55.69 2.03
CA ILE A 383 12.66 55.11 0.73
C ILE A 383 11.37 54.33 0.87
N ASP A 384 10.41 54.67 0.02
CA ASP A 384 9.17 53.92 -0.13
C ASP A 384 9.48 52.55 -0.76
N ILE A 385 9.32 51.48 0.03
CA ILE A 385 9.43 50.11 -0.46
C ILE A 385 8.12 49.82 -1.16
N THR A 386 8.22 49.62 -2.47
CA THR A 386 7.10 49.14 -3.29
C THR A 386 7.58 48.03 -4.18
N ILE A 387 6.78 46.97 -4.28
CA ILE A 387 6.99 45.86 -5.21
C ILE A 387 6.18 46.18 -6.45
N SER A 388 6.84 46.76 -7.45
CA SER A 388 6.21 47.21 -8.68
C SER A 388 6.62 46.40 -9.90
N SER A 389 7.60 45.52 -9.73
CA SER A 389 8.16 44.67 -10.78
C SER A 389 8.72 43.37 -10.21
N ALA A 390 8.91 42.37 -11.08
CA ALA A 390 9.63 41.14 -10.74
C ALA A 390 11.08 41.42 -10.29
N ALA A 391 11.72 42.49 -10.79
CA ALA A 391 13.04 42.90 -10.33
C ALA A 391 13.02 43.34 -8.86
N ASP A 392 12.02 44.14 -8.45
CA ASP A 392 11.85 44.52 -7.04
C ASP A 392 11.65 43.29 -6.15
N LEU A 393 10.89 42.29 -6.64
CA LEU A 393 10.68 41.04 -5.92
C LEU A 393 11.99 40.26 -5.72
N GLN A 394 12.83 40.16 -6.76
CA GLN A 394 14.14 39.51 -6.67
C GLN A 394 15.07 40.24 -5.69
N GLU A 395 15.06 41.57 -5.67
CA GLU A 395 15.82 42.35 -4.67
C GLU A 395 15.31 42.14 -3.25
N ILE A 396 13.98 42.09 -3.06
CA ILE A 396 13.36 41.85 -1.76
C ILE A 396 13.71 40.46 -1.23
N VAL A 397 13.73 39.42 -2.08
CA VAL A 397 14.12 38.07 -1.66
C VAL A 397 15.60 37.99 -1.22
N LYS A 398 16.45 38.98 -1.55
CA LYS A 398 17.81 39.04 -1.01
C LYS A 398 17.86 39.33 0.48
N LEU A 399 16.82 39.98 1.03
CA LEU A 399 16.67 40.19 2.48
C LEU A 399 16.81 38.89 3.27
N SER A 400 17.31 38.99 4.51
CA SER A 400 17.26 37.85 5.42
C SER A 400 15.81 37.46 5.73
N HIS A 401 15.58 36.24 6.17
CA HIS A 401 14.23 35.79 6.53
C HIS A 401 13.63 36.63 7.69
N SER A 402 14.46 37.12 8.62
CA SER A 402 14.03 37.98 9.74
C SER A 402 13.58 39.38 9.29
N GLU A 403 14.24 39.91 8.25
CA GLU A 403 13.89 41.20 7.67
C GLU A 403 12.67 41.07 6.77
N LEU A 404 12.56 39.97 6.00
CA LEU A 404 11.33 39.63 5.29
C LEU A 404 10.14 39.55 6.24
N ASP A 405 10.30 38.94 7.42
CA ASP A 405 9.22 38.85 8.41
C ASP A 405 8.81 40.24 8.92
N SER A 406 9.80 41.11 9.15
CA SER A 406 9.55 42.47 9.60
C SER A 406 8.90 43.33 8.51
N LEU A 407 9.35 43.18 7.26
CA LEU A 407 8.86 43.92 6.11
C LEU A 407 7.43 43.51 5.73
N PHE A 408 7.17 42.20 5.68
CA PHE A 408 5.88 41.66 5.29
C PHE A 408 4.80 41.74 6.38
N LYS A 409 5.06 42.39 7.52
CA LYS A 409 4.00 42.82 8.45
C LYS A 409 3.12 43.92 7.86
N GLU A 410 3.59 44.62 6.82
CA GLU A 410 2.82 45.66 6.15
C GLU A 410 1.89 45.06 5.09
N ALA A 411 0.57 45.18 5.31
CA ALA A 411 -0.44 44.62 4.41
C ALA A 411 -0.37 45.16 2.97
N ALA A 412 0.11 46.39 2.78
CA ALA A 412 0.32 46.97 1.45
C ALA A 412 1.35 46.18 0.64
N LEU A 413 2.47 45.80 1.27
CA LEU A 413 3.52 44.99 0.65
C LEU A 413 3.09 43.56 0.39
N GLN A 414 2.35 42.95 1.34
CA GLN A 414 1.75 41.62 1.12
C GLN A 414 0.88 41.61 -0.14
N LYS A 415 0.04 42.64 -0.30
CA LYS A 415 -0.81 42.78 -1.49
C LYS A 415 0.02 42.96 -2.77
N GLN A 416 0.98 43.89 -2.76
CA GLN A 416 1.85 44.14 -3.92
C GLN A 416 2.63 42.88 -4.34
N PHE A 417 3.11 42.09 -3.37
CA PHE A 417 3.76 40.80 -3.60
C PHE A 417 2.83 39.80 -4.29
N VAL A 418 1.60 39.63 -3.78
CA VAL A 418 0.60 38.74 -4.40
C VAL A 418 0.26 39.21 -5.81
N ASP A 419 0.23 40.53 -6.03
CA ASP A 419 -0.06 41.15 -7.32
C ASP A 419 1.10 41.01 -8.33
N GLN A 420 2.33 40.68 -7.90
CA GLN A 420 3.45 40.44 -8.82
C GLN A 420 3.33 39.17 -9.65
N PHE A 421 2.52 38.20 -9.21
CA PHE A 421 2.32 36.96 -9.93
C PHE A 421 1.08 37.11 -10.81
N GLU A 422 1.23 36.97 -12.12
CA GLU A 422 0.12 36.96 -13.07
C GLU A 422 -0.45 35.54 -13.24
N SER A 423 0.40 34.53 -13.07
CA SER A 423 0.03 33.13 -13.28
C SER A 423 0.55 32.19 -12.17
N LEU A 424 0.05 30.95 -12.16
CA LEU A 424 0.50 29.92 -11.22
C LEU A 424 1.94 29.47 -11.52
N GLU A 425 2.33 29.48 -12.80
CA GLU A 425 3.65 29.09 -13.28
C GLU A 425 4.74 30.03 -12.74
N GLU A 426 4.48 31.34 -12.73
CA GLU A 426 5.39 32.33 -12.14
C GLU A 426 5.57 32.11 -10.63
N LEU A 427 4.50 31.74 -9.93
CA LEU A 427 4.56 31.40 -8.52
C LEU A 427 5.37 30.10 -8.29
N VAL A 428 5.20 29.08 -9.13
CA VAL A 428 5.99 27.83 -9.06
C VAL A 428 7.48 28.11 -9.26
N LEU A 429 7.83 28.90 -10.30
CA LEU A 429 9.21 29.32 -10.57
C LEU A 429 9.82 30.02 -9.35
N PHE A 430 9.08 30.95 -8.76
CA PHE A 430 9.49 31.67 -7.58
C PHE A 430 9.71 30.74 -6.38
N ILE A 431 8.80 29.79 -6.12
CA ILE A 431 8.91 28.80 -5.04
C ILE A 431 10.17 27.92 -5.20
N HIS A 432 10.49 27.53 -6.43
CA HIS A 432 11.70 26.75 -6.71
C HIS A 432 12.98 27.54 -6.45
N GLN A 433 13.01 28.79 -6.91
CA GLN A 433 14.20 29.64 -6.80
C GLN A 433 14.41 30.20 -5.39
N THR A 434 13.35 30.28 -4.59
CA THR A 434 13.42 30.84 -3.25
C THR A 434 13.93 29.80 -2.24
N PRO A 435 14.95 30.12 -1.43
CA PRO A 435 15.38 29.27 -0.32
C PRO A 435 14.25 29.04 0.69
N ILE A 436 14.15 27.82 1.22
CA ILE A 436 13.02 27.37 2.06
C ILE A 436 12.76 28.27 3.29
N PRO A 437 13.78 28.74 4.05
CA PRO A 437 13.52 29.63 5.19
C PRO A 437 12.86 30.96 4.79
N LYS A 438 13.26 31.53 3.64
CA LYS A 438 12.68 32.77 3.11
C LYS A 438 11.28 32.52 2.57
N LEU A 439 11.12 31.42 1.84
CA LEU A 439 9.82 31.00 1.31
C LEU A 439 8.80 30.80 2.45
N GLN A 440 9.21 30.17 3.55
CA GLN A 440 8.34 29.97 4.71
C GLN A 440 7.82 31.29 5.28
N VAL A 441 8.69 32.28 5.46
CA VAL A 441 8.28 33.62 5.92
C VAL A 441 7.29 34.26 4.96
N LEU A 442 7.60 34.27 3.66
CA LEU A 442 6.74 34.86 2.64
C LEU A 442 5.37 34.17 2.57
N LEU A 443 5.34 32.85 2.65
CA LEU A 443 4.09 32.09 2.63
C LEU A 443 3.30 32.24 3.93
N ASN A 444 3.94 32.43 5.09
CA ASN A 444 3.23 32.69 6.34
C ASN A 444 2.43 34.00 6.26
N HIS A 445 2.98 35.03 5.61
CA HIS A 445 2.31 36.32 5.44
C HIS A 445 1.35 36.34 4.24
N CYS A 446 1.77 35.80 3.10
CA CYS A 446 1.05 35.95 1.82
C CYS A 446 0.35 34.67 1.33
N GLY A 447 0.64 33.52 1.93
CA GLY A 447 0.26 32.21 1.39
C GLY A 447 -1.24 32.00 1.29
N GLN A 448 -2.04 32.52 2.22
CA GLN A 448 -3.50 32.44 2.11
C GLN A 448 -4.06 33.31 0.97
N SER A 449 -3.47 34.49 0.74
CA SER A 449 -3.83 35.38 -0.37
C SER A 449 -3.43 34.77 -1.71
N LEU A 450 -2.22 34.20 -1.81
CA LEU A 450 -1.78 33.41 -2.96
C LEU A 450 -2.71 32.22 -3.22
N ALA A 451 -3.06 31.46 -2.17
CA ALA A 451 -3.98 30.34 -2.29
C ALA A 451 -5.38 30.77 -2.76
N ASN A 452 -5.83 31.97 -2.39
CA ASN A 452 -7.10 32.51 -2.85
C ASN A 452 -7.05 32.99 -4.30
N LYS A 453 -5.92 33.55 -4.73
CA LYS A 453 -5.70 34.01 -6.10
C LYS A 453 -5.55 32.85 -7.08
N PHE A 454 -4.73 31.86 -6.75
CA PHE A 454 -4.32 30.82 -7.70
C PHE A 454 -4.95 29.45 -7.48
N ILE A 455 -5.38 29.12 -6.26
CA ILE A 455 -5.95 27.80 -5.94
C ILE A 455 -7.48 27.92 -5.89
N ILE A 456 -8.09 27.92 -7.07
CA ILE A 456 -9.54 28.05 -7.26
C ILE A 456 -10.19 26.67 -7.09
N LYS A 457 -9.57 25.64 -7.67
CA LYS A 457 -9.98 24.23 -7.56
C LYS A 457 -8.84 23.38 -6.98
N PRO A 458 -9.16 22.22 -6.39
CA PRO A 458 -8.17 21.31 -5.81
C PRO A 458 -7.04 20.90 -6.77
N SER A 459 -7.33 20.80 -8.07
CA SER A 459 -6.32 20.45 -9.06
C SER A 459 -5.26 21.52 -9.25
N ASP A 460 -5.54 22.79 -8.95
CA ASP A 460 -4.54 23.85 -9.07
C ASP A 460 -3.45 23.66 -8.00
N LEU A 461 -3.82 23.17 -6.81
CA LEU A 461 -2.85 22.81 -5.77
C LEU A 461 -2.01 21.62 -6.20
N SER A 462 -2.61 20.63 -6.86
CA SER A 462 -1.88 19.50 -7.44
C SER A 462 -0.82 19.97 -8.45
N VAL A 463 -1.17 20.90 -9.34
CA VAL A 463 -0.22 21.49 -10.32
C VAL A 463 0.91 22.26 -9.63
N LEU A 464 0.60 22.99 -8.56
CA LEU A 464 1.62 23.69 -7.78
C LEU A 464 2.62 22.74 -7.11
N LEU A 465 2.16 21.61 -6.57
CA LEU A 465 2.98 20.74 -5.72
C LEU A 465 3.82 19.73 -6.47
N ILE A 466 3.35 19.26 -7.62
CA ILE A 466 3.94 18.13 -8.34
C ILE A 466 5.37 18.40 -8.83
N SER A 467 5.73 19.66 -9.08
CA SER A 467 7.09 20.07 -9.46
C SER A 467 8.04 20.24 -8.27
N LEU A 468 7.51 20.36 -7.05
CA LEU A 468 8.28 20.73 -5.86
C LEU A 468 8.88 19.51 -5.18
N ASP A 469 10.04 19.66 -4.53
CA ASP A 469 10.55 18.62 -3.63
C ASP A 469 9.65 18.42 -2.39
N ALA A 470 9.86 17.32 -1.67
CA ALA A 470 9.06 16.94 -0.51
C ALA A 470 9.03 18.00 0.60
N GLU A 471 10.12 18.75 0.81
CA GLU A 471 10.21 19.79 1.85
C GLU A 471 9.33 20.99 1.49
N ARG A 472 9.43 21.46 0.24
CA ARG A 472 8.55 22.51 -0.30
C ARG A 472 7.08 22.08 -0.34
N VAL A 473 6.79 20.82 -0.69
CA VAL A 473 5.43 20.27 -0.63
C VAL A 473 4.86 20.34 0.78
N SER A 474 5.64 19.93 1.78
CA SER A 474 5.23 20.00 3.18
C SER A 474 4.89 21.43 3.60
N LEU A 475 5.76 22.38 3.25
CA LEU A 475 5.58 23.79 3.56
C LEU A 475 4.31 24.35 2.89
N ILE A 476 4.14 24.14 1.58
CA ILE A 476 2.97 24.66 0.85
C ILE A 476 1.67 24.05 1.39
N ILE A 477 1.63 22.74 1.68
CA ILE A 477 0.42 22.11 2.25
C ILE A 477 0.10 22.63 3.65
N SER A 478 1.11 22.90 4.49
CA SER A 478 0.85 23.41 5.84
C SER A 478 0.09 24.75 5.80
N ILE A 479 0.39 25.59 4.80
CA ILE A 479 -0.15 26.94 4.64
C ILE A 479 -1.41 26.93 3.76
N MET A 480 -1.33 26.33 2.58
CA MET A 480 -2.39 26.35 1.56
C MET A 480 -3.34 25.15 1.64
N GLY A 481 -3.04 24.14 2.46
CA GLY A 481 -3.81 22.89 2.55
C GLY A 481 -5.24 23.06 3.04
N GLY A 482 -5.64 24.24 3.52
CA GLY A 482 -7.06 24.56 3.78
C GLY A 482 -7.95 24.50 2.51
N LYS A 483 -7.34 24.43 1.33
CA LYS A 483 -8.04 24.21 0.05
C LYS A 483 -8.45 22.75 -0.18
N VAL A 484 -7.84 21.80 0.54
CA VAL A 484 -8.21 20.38 0.52
C VAL A 484 -9.36 20.18 1.50
N LYS A 485 -10.60 20.16 1.02
CA LYS A 485 -11.80 20.16 1.86
C LYS A 485 -12.51 18.82 1.97
N THR A 486 -12.21 17.88 1.06
CA THR A 486 -12.87 16.58 0.96
C THR A 486 -11.87 15.46 0.75
N ALA A 487 -12.28 14.23 1.08
CA ALA A 487 -11.48 13.04 0.80
C ALA A 487 -11.08 12.95 -0.67
N ASP A 488 -12.00 13.24 -1.60
CA ASP A 488 -11.72 13.21 -3.04
C ASP A 488 -10.64 14.21 -3.45
N ASN A 489 -10.62 15.41 -2.85
CA ASN A 489 -9.57 16.40 -3.10
C ASN A 489 -8.20 15.87 -2.65
N PHE A 490 -8.16 15.19 -1.51
CA PHE A 490 -6.93 14.63 -0.98
C PHE A 490 -6.46 13.41 -1.79
N ILE A 491 -7.38 12.54 -2.22
CA ILE A 491 -7.06 11.40 -3.09
C ILE A 491 -6.50 11.90 -4.43
N TYR A 492 -7.14 12.90 -5.03
CA TYR A 492 -6.66 13.50 -6.27
C TYR A 492 -5.25 14.08 -6.09
N LEU A 493 -5.01 14.80 -4.99
CA LEU A 493 -3.69 15.30 -4.63
C LEU A 493 -2.66 14.18 -4.55
N LEU A 494 -2.96 13.12 -3.80
CA LEU A 494 -2.04 11.98 -3.62
C LEU A 494 -1.78 11.21 -4.92
N SER A 495 -2.76 11.15 -5.83
CA SER A 495 -2.63 10.41 -7.10
C SER A 495 -1.62 11.02 -8.07
N VAL A 496 -1.29 12.31 -7.90
CA VAL A 496 -0.35 13.02 -8.78
C VAL A 496 1.04 13.17 -8.16
N LEU A 497 1.17 13.00 -6.84
CA LEU A 497 2.42 13.17 -6.12
C LEU A 497 3.27 11.89 -6.15
N SER A 498 4.59 12.05 -6.13
CA SER A 498 5.51 10.94 -5.88
C SER A 498 5.28 10.35 -4.48
N PRO A 499 5.72 9.12 -4.19
CA PRO A 499 5.58 8.53 -2.85
C PRO A 499 6.15 9.41 -1.72
N GLU A 500 7.30 10.05 -1.95
CA GLU A 500 7.99 10.94 -1.01
C GLU A 500 7.19 12.24 -0.79
N GLN A 501 6.73 12.87 -1.86
CA GLN A 501 5.86 14.06 -1.79
C GLN A 501 4.53 13.72 -1.11
N GLY A 502 3.93 12.57 -1.43
CA GLY A 502 2.69 12.10 -0.82
C GLY A 502 2.84 11.83 0.68
N LEU A 503 4.01 11.34 1.11
CA LEU A 503 4.34 11.19 2.53
C LEU A 503 4.45 12.56 3.22
N ALA A 504 5.17 13.51 2.60
CA ALA A 504 5.27 14.88 3.12
C ALA A 504 3.91 15.57 3.20
N ALA A 505 3.04 15.34 2.20
CA ALA A 505 1.67 15.82 2.16
C ALA A 505 0.82 15.26 3.31
N CYS A 506 0.89 13.95 3.55
CA CYS A 506 0.20 13.31 4.67
C CYS A 506 0.64 13.89 6.03
N LYS A 507 1.95 14.12 6.21
CA LYS A 507 2.49 14.74 7.44
C LYS A 507 1.99 16.17 7.61
N ALA A 508 2.02 16.98 6.55
CA ALA A 508 1.64 18.38 6.59
C ALA A 508 0.13 18.60 6.81
N ILE A 509 -0.73 17.72 6.28
CA ILE A 509 -2.19 17.84 6.40
C ILE A 509 -2.78 17.08 7.59
N LYS A 510 -1.95 16.38 8.37
CA LYS A 510 -2.35 15.46 9.44
C LYS A 510 -3.48 16.02 10.32
N GLU A 511 -3.31 17.23 10.84
CA GLU A 511 -4.27 17.87 11.76
C GLU A 511 -5.62 18.20 11.11
N LYS A 512 -5.67 18.33 9.78
CA LYS A 512 -6.90 18.63 9.01
C LYS A 512 -7.61 17.37 8.51
N LEU A 513 -6.95 16.21 8.50
CA LEU A 513 -7.54 14.94 8.04
C LEU A 513 -8.87 14.59 8.74
N PRO A 514 -9.05 14.82 10.06
CA PRO A 514 -10.31 14.54 10.74
C PRO A 514 -11.49 15.41 10.29
N GLU A 515 -11.25 16.52 9.58
CA GLU A 515 -12.29 17.38 9.01
C GLU A 515 -12.56 17.04 7.53
N ILE A 516 -11.51 16.61 6.83
CA ILE A 516 -11.54 16.16 5.43
C ILE A 516 -12.29 14.82 5.31
N ILE A 517 -12.08 13.92 6.27
CA ILE A 517 -12.58 12.54 6.27
C ILE A 517 -13.89 12.47 7.05
N LYS A 518 -15.00 12.56 6.31
CA LYS A 518 -16.36 12.63 6.88
C LYS A 518 -17.13 11.30 6.85
N SER A 519 -16.59 10.27 6.21
CA SER A 519 -17.23 8.95 6.08
C SER A 519 -16.21 7.81 6.03
N ALA A 520 -16.66 6.61 6.41
CA ALA A 520 -15.85 5.39 6.32
C ALA A 520 -15.44 5.07 4.87
N PHE A 521 -16.35 5.28 3.90
CA PHE A 521 -16.05 5.11 2.49
C PHE A 521 -14.95 6.07 2.01
N GLY A 522 -15.02 7.35 2.39
CA GLY A 522 -13.97 8.32 2.05
C GLY A 522 -12.61 7.96 2.66
N LEU A 523 -12.60 7.42 3.89
CA LEU A 523 -11.37 6.93 4.50
C LEU A 523 -10.80 5.73 3.74
N ARG A 524 -11.62 4.74 3.37
CA ARG A 524 -11.17 3.58 2.58
C ARG A 524 -10.51 4.03 1.28
N LEU A 525 -11.15 4.93 0.54
CA LEU A 525 -10.62 5.43 -0.73
C LEU A 525 -9.27 6.15 -0.55
N ILE A 526 -9.06 6.82 0.59
CA ILE A 526 -7.75 7.40 0.91
C ILE A 526 -6.74 6.31 1.26
N LEU A 527 -7.10 5.32 2.08
CA LEU A 527 -6.14 4.30 2.54
C LEU A 527 -5.70 3.33 1.44
N GLU A 528 -6.59 2.98 0.50
CA GLU A 528 -6.35 1.99 -0.55
C GLU A 528 -5.07 2.25 -1.39
N PRO A 529 -4.84 3.46 -1.95
CA PRO A 529 -3.63 3.75 -2.73
C PRO A 529 -2.38 4.06 -1.89
N LEU A 530 -2.49 4.24 -0.56
CA LEU A 530 -1.39 4.69 0.28
C LEU A 530 -0.42 3.57 0.67
N SER A 531 0.86 3.93 0.83
CA SER A 531 1.88 3.07 1.43
C SER A 531 1.59 2.79 2.91
N LEU A 532 2.22 1.76 3.49
CA LEU A 532 2.03 1.42 4.91
C LEU A 532 2.38 2.58 5.85
N GLU A 533 3.44 3.35 5.55
CA GLU A 533 3.83 4.52 6.35
C GLU A 533 2.80 5.64 6.26
N GLN A 534 2.30 5.93 5.06
CA GLN A 534 1.27 6.94 4.84
C GLN A 534 -0.05 6.53 5.52
N ARG A 535 -0.44 5.25 5.43
CA ARG A 535 -1.62 4.70 6.13
C ARG A 535 -1.51 4.87 7.65
N ALA A 536 -0.32 4.68 8.22
CA ALA A 536 -0.10 4.90 9.65
C ALA A 536 -0.34 6.36 10.04
N ILE A 537 0.15 7.33 9.26
CA ILE A 537 -0.08 8.77 9.54
C ILE A 537 -1.57 9.12 9.45
N VAL A 538 -2.25 8.66 8.39
CA VAL A 538 -3.69 8.93 8.22
C VAL A 538 -4.50 8.28 9.34
N PHE A 539 -4.18 7.04 9.69
CA PHE A 539 -4.81 6.33 10.80
C PHE A 539 -4.65 7.09 12.13
N GLU A 540 -3.42 7.46 12.49
CA GLU A 540 -3.13 8.21 13.71
C GLU A 540 -3.88 9.54 13.79
N ALA A 541 -4.05 10.21 12.65
CA ALA A 541 -4.83 11.44 12.59
C ALA A 541 -6.32 11.23 12.88
N VAL A 542 -6.92 10.16 12.37
CA VAL A 542 -8.38 9.96 12.42
C VAL A 542 -8.87 8.97 13.48
N LYS A 543 -7.97 8.27 14.18
CA LYS A 543 -8.34 7.14 15.05
C LYS A 543 -9.40 7.46 16.10
N GLU A 544 -9.33 8.64 16.71
CA GLU A 544 -10.31 9.08 17.72
C GLU A 544 -11.72 9.34 17.13
N LYS A 545 -11.81 9.64 15.83
CA LYS A 545 -13.09 9.86 15.14
C LYS A 545 -13.63 8.59 14.47
N LEU A 546 -12.81 7.54 14.31
CA LEU A 546 -13.22 6.31 13.63
C LEU A 546 -14.53 5.70 14.16
N PRO A 547 -14.75 5.59 15.49
CA PRO A 547 -16.02 5.06 16.00
C PRO A 547 -17.25 5.83 15.54
N GLN A 548 -17.12 7.12 15.24
CA GLN A 548 -18.22 7.99 14.78
C GLN A 548 -18.49 7.83 13.29
N LEU A 549 -17.51 7.33 12.51
CA LEU A 549 -17.66 7.06 11.09
C LEU A 549 -18.44 5.76 10.83
N PHE A 550 -18.52 4.86 11.80
CA PHE A 550 -19.19 3.56 11.68
C PHE A 550 -20.67 3.66 12.02
N LYS A 551 -21.49 4.02 11.03
CA LYS A 551 -22.95 4.10 11.18
C LYS A 551 -23.63 2.76 10.90
N LYS A 552 -23.01 1.92 10.08
CA LYS A 552 -23.46 0.58 9.69
C LYS A 552 -22.33 -0.42 9.81
N ALA A 553 -22.66 -1.72 9.89
CA ALA A 553 -21.65 -2.77 9.90
C ALA A 553 -20.76 -2.76 8.66
N TYR A 554 -21.33 -2.40 7.50
CA TYR A 554 -20.57 -2.20 6.27
C TYR A 554 -19.50 -1.12 6.38
N ASP A 555 -19.79 0.00 7.07
CA ASP A 555 -18.81 1.09 7.28
C ASP A 555 -17.60 0.60 8.07
N PHE A 556 -17.84 -0.20 9.12
CA PHE A 556 -16.77 -0.82 9.91
C PHE A 556 -15.91 -1.74 9.03
N ARG A 557 -16.54 -2.65 8.29
CA ARG A 557 -15.87 -3.57 7.37
C ARG A 557 -14.98 -2.83 6.37
N LEU A 558 -15.51 -1.80 5.71
CA LEU A 558 -14.80 -1.04 4.68
C LEU A 558 -13.45 -0.49 5.17
N VAL A 559 -13.41 0.01 6.39
CA VAL A 559 -12.18 0.58 6.97
C VAL A 559 -11.30 -0.53 7.53
N PHE A 560 -11.88 -1.50 8.24
CA PHE A 560 -11.15 -2.58 8.91
C PHE A 560 -10.31 -3.43 7.95
N GLU A 561 -10.82 -3.67 6.73
CA GLU A 561 -10.11 -4.38 5.65
C GLU A 561 -8.79 -3.69 5.23
N CYS A 562 -8.67 -2.37 5.42
CA CYS A 562 -7.50 -1.59 4.99
C CYS A 562 -6.42 -1.45 6.07
N LEU A 563 -6.70 -1.88 7.30
CA LEU A 563 -5.85 -1.68 8.48
C LEU A 563 -4.90 -2.85 8.71
N SER A 564 -3.73 -2.55 9.29
CA SER A 564 -2.81 -3.59 9.79
C SER A 564 -3.39 -4.31 11.01
N PRO A 565 -2.92 -5.53 11.36
CA PRO A 565 -3.42 -6.27 12.53
C PRO A 565 -3.35 -5.49 13.86
N SER A 566 -2.31 -4.66 14.05
CA SER A 566 -2.19 -3.81 15.25
C SER A 566 -3.29 -2.76 15.29
N GLN A 567 -3.48 -2.04 14.18
CA GLN A 567 -4.51 -1.01 14.04
C GLN A 567 -5.93 -1.62 14.15
N GLN A 568 -6.14 -2.81 13.60
CA GLN A 568 -7.38 -3.57 13.75
C GLN A 568 -7.71 -3.85 15.22
N GLY A 569 -6.72 -4.23 16.04
CA GLY A 569 -6.88 -4.40 17.47
C GLY A 569 -7.33 -3.12 18.18
N GLU A 570 -6.65 -2.00 17.91
CA GLU A 570 -7.00 -0.70 18.49
C GLU A 570 -8.43 -0.26 18.14
N ILE A 571 -8.82 -0.37 16.87
CA ILE A 571 -10.16 0.00 16.42
C ILE A 571 -11.23 -0.94 16.96
N PHE A 572 -10.95 -2.23 17.04
CA PHE A 572 -11.89 -3.16 17.66
C PHE A 572 -12.14 -2.76 19.12
N GLN A 573 -11.11 -2.44 19.90
CA GLN A 573 -11.30 -1.98 21.29
C GLN A 573 -12.07 -0.67 21.38
N ALA A 574 -11.75 0.32 20.54
CA ALA A 574 -12.44 1.61 20.51
C ALA A 574 -13.94 1.48 20.12
N THR A 575 -14.28 0.48 19.32
CA THR A 575 -15.65 0.27 18.79
C THR A 575 -16.41 -0.86 19.46
N LYS A 576 -15.79 -1.62 20.37
CA LYS A 576 -16.38 -2.81 21.01
C LYS A 576 -17.78 -2.57 21.58
N ASN A 577 -18.02 -1.40 22.17
CA ASN A 577 -19.31 -1.05 22.78
C ASN A 577 -20.35 -0.50 21.78
N SER A 578 -19.91 -0.02 20.61
CA SER A 578 -20.81 0.47 19.55
C SER A 578 -21.10 -0.58 18.49
N LEU A 579 -20.22 -1.57 18.29
CA LEU A 579 -20.42 -2.69 17.35
C LEU A 579 -21.78 -3.38 17.53
N PRO A 580 -22.24 -3.73 18.75
CA PRO A 580 -23.58 -4.31 18.94
C PRO A 580 -24.74 -3.41 18.49
N LYS A 581 -24.53 -2.10 18.35
CA LYS A 581 -25.56 -1.14 17.90
C LYS A 581 -25.68 -1.09 16.38
N ILE A 582 -24.57 -1.32 15.66
CA ILE A 582 -24.54 -1.32 14.20
C ILE A 582 -24.74 -2.71 13.59
N VAL A 583 -24.53 -3.77 14.38
CA VAL A 583 -24.85 -5.16 14.02
C VAL A 583 -26.29 -5.45 14.43
N VAL A 584 -27.23 -5.23 13.50
CA VAL A 584 -28.67 -5.38 13.75
C VAL A 584 -29.24 -6.60 13.04
N THR A 585 -28.71 -6.93 11.87
CA THR A 585 -29.16 -8.05 11.04
C THR A 585 -28.10 -9.13 10.91
N ILE A 586 -28.49 -10.29 10.41
CA ILE A 586 -27.53 -11.37 10.16
C ILE A 586 -26.52 -11.01 9.08
N GLU A 587 -26.93 -10.24 8.06
CA GLU A 587 -26.05 -9.74 7.01
C GLU A 587 -25.00 -8.76 7.56
N ASP A 588 -25.37 -7.94 8.55
CA ASP A 588 -24.41 -7.09 9.27
C ASP A 588 -23.35 -7.92 10.01
N LEU A 589 -23.79 -9.02 10.67
CA LEU A 589 -22.88 -9.92 11.36
C LEU A 589 -21.93 -10.61 10.37
N LYS A 590 -22.47 -11.18 9.28
CA LYS A 590 -21.68 -11.82 8.21
C LYS A 590 -20.65 -10.87 7.62
N ALA A 591 -21.04 -9.61 7.37
CA ALA A 591 -20.17 -8.59 6.82
C ALA A 591 -18.94 -8.30 7.69
N ILE A 592 -19.03 -8.46 9.02
CA ILE A 592 -17.93 -8.15 9.95
C ILE A 592 -17.14 -9.38 10.34
N VAL A 593 -17.81 -10.49 10.67
CA VAL A 593 -17.20 -11.66 11.30
C VAL A 593 -16.10 -12.28 10.44
N GLY A 594 -16.25 -12.25 9.11
CA GLY A 594 -15.24 -12.77 8.18
C GLY A 594 -13.87 -12.06 8.24
N PHE A 595 -13.81 -10.85 8.77
CA PHE A 595 -12.60 -10.02 8.84
C PHE A 595 -12.01 -9.92 10.25
N LEU A 596 -12.74 -10.37 11.26
CA LEU A 596 -12.28 -10.34 12.65
C LEU A 596 -11.40 -11.56 12.97
N SER A 597 -10.40 -11.35 13.83
CA SER A 597 -9.65 -12.44 14.47
C SER A 597 -10.58 -13.27 15.36
N ALA A 598 -10.18 -14.50 15.71
CA ALA A 598 -10.98 -15.36 16.58
C ALA A 598 -11.30 -14.71 17.94
N GLU A 599 -10.36 -13.98 18.52
CA GLU A 599 -10.57 -13.24 19.76
C GLU A 599 -11.61 -12.13 19.61
N HIS A 600 -11.50 -11.32 18.55
CA HIS A 600 -12.43 -10.24 18.27
C HIS A 600 -13.83 -10.76 17.92
N ARG A 601 -13.93 -11.86 17.16
CA ARG A 601 -15.21 -12.53 16.87
C ARG A 601 -15.89 -12.99 18.15
N GLY A 602 -15.18 -13.69 19.03
CA GLY A 602 -15.73 -14.15 20.31
C GLY A 602 -16.27 -12.99 21.16
N ALA A 603 -15.51 -11.90 21.25
CA ALA A 603 -15.94 -10.70 21.97
C ALA A 603 -17.18 -10.03 21.35
N LEU A 604 -17.29 -9.99 20.01
CA LEU A 604 -18.47 -9.45 19.33
C LEU A 604 -19.70 -10.34 19.58
N ILE A 605 -19.57 -11.66 19.43
CA ILE A 605 -20.64 -12.64 19.63
C ILE A 605 -21.19 -12.55 21.05
N GLU A 606 -20.30 -12.48 22.03
CA GLU A 606 -20.67 -12.30 23.44
C GLU A 606 -21.44 -10.99 23.66
N ALA A 607 -21.05 -9.90 22.98
CA ALA A 607 -21.72 -8.61 23.09
C ALA A 607 -23.10 -8.55 22.41
N ILE A 608 -23.34 -9.39 21.39
CA ILE A 608 -24.64 -9.47 20.67
C ILE A 608 -25.48 -10.68 21.05
N LYS A 609 -25.04 -11.52 22.00
CA LYS A 609 -25.65 -12.82 22.28
C LYS A 609 -27.15 -12.78 22.57
N SER A 610 -27.64 -11.73 23.22
CA SER A 610 -29.07 -11.53 23.51
C SER A 610 -29.89 -11.14 22.27
N LYS A 611 -29.25 -10.66 21.21
CA LYS A 611 -29.87 -10.27 19.93
C LYS A 611 -29.83 -11.40 18.91
N LEU A 612 -28.89 -12.34 19.02
CA LEU A 612 -28.75 -13.49 18.10
C LEU A 612 -30.07 -14.21 17.81
N PRO A 613 -30.95 -14.49 18.80
CA PRO A 613 -32.22 -15.15 18.53
C PRO A 613 -33.16 -14.32 17.65
N GLN A 614 -33.05 -12.99 17.66
CA GLN A 614 -33.87 -12.11 16.83
C GLN A 614 -33.27 -11.91 15.43
N MET A 615 -31.95 -12.06 15.29
CA MET A 615 -31.24 -11.91 14.03
C MET A 615 -31.37 -13.14 13.14
N ILE A 616 -31.37 -14.34 13.76
CA ILE A 616 -31.48 -15.62 13.05
C ILE A 616 -32.96 -16.00 12.99
N ASN A 617 -33.60 -15.75 11.85
CA ASN A 617 -35.03 -15.99 11.67
C ASN A 617 -35.33 -17.17 10.72
N SER A 618 -34.30 -17.71 10.05
CA SER A 618 -34.43 -18.84 9.14
C SER A 618 -33.30 -19.85 9.32
N ALA A 619 -33.48 -21.03 8.76
CA ALA A 619 -32.45 -22.07 8.72
C ALA A 619 -31.24 -21.65 7.87
N SER A 620 -31.49 -20.93 6.79
CA SER A 620 -30.47 -20.29 5.95
C SER A 620 -29.59 -19.34 6.77
N ASP A 621 -30.21 -18.44 7.55
CA ASP A 621 -29.49 -17.50 8.42
C ASP A 621 -28.59 -18.24 9.41
N LEU A 622 -29.10 -19.31 10.00
CA LEU A 622 -28.37 -20.14 10.96
C LEU A 622 -27.15 -20.80 10.29
N SER A 623 -27.36 -21.49 9.17
CA SER A 623 -26.31 -22.15 8.39
C SER A 623 -25.21 -21.19 7.98
N ASP A 624 -25.58 -20.08 7.34
CA ASP A 624 -24.62 -19.10 6.86
C ASP A 624 -23.81 -18.50 8.01
N THR A 625 -24.43 -18.28 9.17
CA THR A 625 -23.71 -17.78 10.34
C THR A 625 -22.70 -18.80 10.85
N LEU A 626 -23.10 -20.07 10.97
CA LEU A 626 -22.23 -21.16 11.43
C LEU A 626 -20.99 -21.33 10.54
N LYS A 627 -21.06 -21.02 9.23
CA LYS A 627 -19.91 -21.10 8.31
C LYS A 627 -18.73 -20.26 8.77
N PHE A 628 -18.98 -19.06 9.32
CA PHE A 628 -17.94 -18.10 9.72
C PHE A 628 -17.47 -18.23 11.17
N LEU A 629 -18.10 -19.09 11.98
CA LEU A 629 -17.78 -19.28 13.39
C LEU A 629 -16.82 -20.45 13.63
N SER A 630 -16.03 -20.38 14.70
CA SER A 630 -15.32 -21.55 15.24
C SER A 630 -16.28 -22.50 15.95
N LEU A 631 -15.83 -23.72 16.28
CA LEU A 631 -16.66 -24.72 16.94
C LEU A 631 -17.22 -24.24 18.29
N GLU A 632 -16.42 -23.52 19.08
CA GLU A 632 -16.86 -23.02 20.38
C GLU A 632 -17.85 -21.86 20.23
N GLU A 633 -17.61 -20.96 19.29
CA GLU A 633 -18.53 -19.88 18.95
C GLU A 633 -19.88 -20.44 18.41
N CYS A 634 -19.85 -21.51 17.63
CA CYS A 634 -21.05 -22.24 17.20
C CYS A 634 -21.85 -22.75 18.40
N ARG A 635 -21.20 -23.37 19.39
CA ARG A 635 -21.89 -23.88 20.60
C ARG A 635 -22.58 -22.76 21.38
N ILE A 636 -21.86 -21.66 21.59
CA ILE A 636 -22.39 -20.48 22.31
C ILE A 636 -23.59 -19.91 21.54
N MET A 637 -23.46 -19.70 20.23
CA MET A 637 -24.54 -19.16 19.41
C MET A 637 -25.77 -20.09 19.42
N LEU A 638 -25.57 -21.39 19.20
CA LEU A 638 -26.65 -22.37 19.20
C LEU A 638 -27.36 -22.47 20.54
N TYR A 639 -26.64 -22.33 21.66
CA TYR A 639 -27.24 -22.27 22.99
C TYR A 639 -28.24 -21.11 23.11
N TYR A 640 -27.90 -19.93 22.61
CA TYR A 640 -28.80 -18.77 22.65
C TYR A 640 -29.95 -18.85 21.66
N VAL A 641 -29.71 -19.40 20.46
CA VAL A 641 -30.73 -19.51 19.39
C VAL A 641 -31.67 -20.71 19.61
N LYS A 642 -31.32 -21.65 20.50
CA LYS A 642 -32.11 -22.86 20.80
C LYS A 642 -33.59 -22.58 21.07
N CYS A 643 -33.92 -21.45 21.70
CA CYS A 643 -35.31 -21.06 21.99
C CYS A 643 -36.15 -20.75 20.75
N ARG A 644 -35.51 -20.39 19.62
CA ARG A 644 -36.14 -20.08 18.33
C ARG A 644 -36.18 -21.27 17.38
N PHE A 645 -35.58 -22.41 17.73
CA PHE A 645 -35.62 -23.62 16.88
C PHE A 645 -37.04 -24.02 16.45
N PRO A 646 -38.09 -23.92 17.29
CA PRO A 646 -39.47 -24.17 16.84
C PRO A 646 -39.94 -23.23 15.72
N ASP A 647 -39.45 -21.99 15.69
CA ASP A 647 -39.82 -20.99 14.67
C ASP A 647 -38.95 -21.12 13.41
N ILE A 648 -37.69 -21.53 13.58
CA ILE A 648 -36.71 -21.69 12.50
C ILE A 648 -36.98 -22.99 11.73
N PHE A 649 -37.31 -24.06 12.45
CA PHE A 649 -37.54 -25.39 11.91
C PHE A 649 -39.02 -25.76 11.97
N ILE A 650 -39.82 -25.13 11.11
CA ILE A 650 -41.24 -25.45 10.99
C ILE A 650 -41.43 -26.76 10.19
N ARG A 651 -40.53 -27.02 9.22
CA ARG A 651 -40.61 -28.17 8.30
C ARG A 651 -39.25 -28.83 8.13
N GLY A 652 -39.24 -30.12 7.77
CA GLY A 652 -37.99 -30.87 7.65
C GLY A 652 -37.02 -30.35 6.57
N TRP A 653 -37.50 -29.69 5.51
CA TRP A 653 -36.61 -29.10 4.50
C TRP A 653 -35.77 -27.94 5.05
N GLN A 654 -36.25 -27.23 6.08
CA GLN A 654 -35.48 -26.18 6.75
C GLN A 654 -34.36 -26.79 7.59
N VAL A 655 -34.56 -27.97 8.18
CA VAL A 655 -33.46 -28.70 8.82
C VAL A 655 -32.39 -29.04 7.77
N LYS A 656 -32.80 -29.52 6.60
CA LYS A 656 -31.86 -29.77 5.49
C LYS A 656 -31.10 -28.53 5.05
N GLU A 657 -31.76 -27.38 4.98
CA GLU A 657 -31.11 -26.10 4.68
C GLU A 657 -30.10 -25.68 5.76
N ALA A 658 -30.41 -25.90 7.05
CA ALA A 658 -29.47 -25.61 8.14
C ALA A 658 -28.25 -26.55 8.14
N PHE A 659 -28.43 -27.79 7.70
CA PHE A 659 -27.36 -28.79 7.52
C PHE A 659 -26.74 -28.68 6.13
N ASP A 660 -26.40 -27.46 5.73
CA ASP A 660 -25.73 -27.16 4.48
C ASP A 660 -24.42 -27.96 4.37
N HIS A 661 -24.21 -28.60 3.22
CA HIS A 661 -23.02 -29.41 2.94
C HIS A 661 -21.70 -28.62 2.98
N SER A 662 -21.76 -27.28 2.99
CA SER A 662 -20.58 -26.43 3.20
C SER A 662 -20.13 -26.32 4.67
N LEU A 663 -20.92 -26.82 5.64
CA LEU A 663 -20.48 -26.95 7.02
C LEU A 663 -19.55 -28.16 7.20
N SER A 664 -18.52 -28.01 8.03
CA SER A 664 -17.65 -29.13 8.39
C SER A 664 -18.39 -30.18 9.22
N SER A 665 -17.92 -31.43 9.17
CA SER A 665 -18.51 -32.54 9.94
C SER A 665 -18.66 -32.22 11.44
N ASP A 666 -17.66 -31.57 12.04
CA ASP A 666 -17.70 -31.16 13.46
C ASP A 666 -18.78 -30.11 13.73
N LYS A 667 -18.97 -29.15 12.81
CA LYS A 667 -20.03 -28.14 12.95
C LYS A 667 -21.41 -28.76 12.79
N LEU A 668 -21.57 -29.70 11.86
CA LEU A 668 -22.79 -30.49 11.70
C LEU A 668 -23.08 -31.32 12.94
N ALA A 669 -22.06 -31.87 13.60
CA ALA A 669 -22.21 -32.58 14.87
C ALA A 669 -22.69 -31.67 16.00
N VAL A 670 -22.08 -30.49 16.15
CA VAL A 670 -22.51 -29.48 17.14
C VAL A 670 -23.94 -28.99 16.86
N LEU A 671 -24.29 -28.75 15.60
CA LEU A 671 -25.65 -28.37 15.20
C LEU A 671 -26.65 -29.49 15.52
N PHE A 672 -26.32 -30.73 15.16
CA PHE A 672 -27.14 -31.90 15.47
C PHE A 672 -27.40 -32.04 16.97
N ASP A 673 -26.38 -31.95 17.80
CA ASP A 673 -26.52 -32.02 19.25
C ASP A 673 -27.44 -30.93 19.82
N ALA A 674 -27.45 -29.74 19.20
CA ALA A 674 -28.34 -28.67 19.61
C ALA A 674 -29.81 -28.93 19.20
N VAL A 675 -30.05 -29.48 18.01
CA VAL A 675 -31.40 -29.64 17.44
C VAL A 675 -32.04 -31.00 17.71
N LYS A 676 -31.28 -32.04 18.09
CA LYS A 676 -31.76 -33.44 18.15
C LYS A 676 -33.02 -33.63 19.00
N ASP A 677 -33.15 -32.90 20.11
CA ASP A 677 -34.33 -32.96 20.99
C ASP A 677 -35.59 -32.35 20.35
N TYR A 678 -35.42 -31.50 19.33
CA TYR A 678 -36.50 -30.85 18.60
C TYR A 678 -36.88 -31.60 17.32
N LEU A 679 -35.97 -32.38 16.74
CA LEU A 679 -36.23 -33.11 15.49
C LEU A 679 -37.55 -33.91 15.51
N PRO A 680 -37.92 -34.65 16.59
CA PRO A 680 -39.19 -35.35 16.64
C PRO A 680 -40.43 -34.45 16.49
N ARG A 681 -40.35 -33.18 16.90
CA ARG A 681 -41.47 -32.22 16.82
C ARG A 681 -41.64 -31.63 15.42
N ILE A 682 -40.55 -31.53 14.66
CA ILE A 682 -40.51 -30.94 13.32
C ILE A 682 -41.15 -31.90 12.29
N ILE A 683 -41.20 -33.19 12.61
CA ILE A 683 -41.81 -34.19 11.75
C ILE A 683 -43.32 -34.17 11.96
N ASP A 684 -43.99 -33.39 11.11
CA ASP A 684 -45.43 -33.13 11.06
C ASP A 684 -46.24 -34.27 10.41
N SER A 685 -45.90 -35.54 10.73
CA SER A 685 -46.45 -36.74 10.05
C SER A 685 -46.11 -36.85 8.55
N SER A 686 -45.39 -35.88 7.98
CA SER A 686 -44.91 -35.92 6.61
C SER A 686 -43.63 -36.74 6.49
N TRP A 687 -43.66 -37.79 5.67
CA TRP A 687 -42.47 -38.54 5.26
C TRP A 687 -41.42 -37.65 4.58
N PHE A 688 -41.85 -36.57 3.91
CA PHE A 688 -40.95 -35.64 3.22
C PHE A 688 -40.12 -34.87 4.26
N SER A 689 -40.72 -34.46 5.37
CA SER A 689 -39.99 -33.83 6.48
C SER A 689 -38.99 -34.81 7.10
N PHE A 690 -39.40 -36.06 7.32
CA PHE A 690 -38.54 -37.13 7.84
C PHE A 690 -37.33 -37.39 6.92
N GLY A 691 -37.55 -37.51 5.61
CA GLY A 691 -36.49 -37.82 4.66
C GLY A 691 -35.48 -36.69 4.48
N ASN A 692 -35.93 -35.43 4.49
CA ASN A 692 -35.02 -34.30 4.45
C ASN A 692 -34.06 -34.29 5.64
N VAL A 693 -34.56 -34.54 6.86
CA VAL A 693 -33.72 -34.65 8.05
C VAL A 693 -32.73 -35.81 7.90
N LEU A 694 -33.21 -37.01 7.57
CA LEU A 694 -32.36 -38.20 7.48
C LEU A 694 -31.23 -38.05 6.43
N SER A 695 -31.53 -37.42 5.29
CA SER A 695 -30.56 -37.20 4.20
C SER A 695 -29.36 -36.32 4.58
N CYS A 696 -29.48 -35.56 5.67
CA CYS A 696 -28.46 -34.62 6.13
C CYS A 696 -27.63 -35.14 7.30
N LEU A 697 -27.97 -36.29 7.87
CA LEU A 697 -27.30 -36.86 9.03
C LEU A 697 -26.29 -37.92 8.61
N ASN A 698 -25.16 -37.99 9.31
CA ASN A 698 -24.27 -39.15 9.20
C ASN A 698 -24.89 -40.39 9.87
N LEU A 699 -24.25 -41.55 9.77
CA LEU A 699 -24.81 -42.79 10.31
C LEU A 699 -25.10 -42.72 11.82
N GLU A 700 -24.16 -42.25 12.64
CA GLU A 700 -24.32 -42.18 14.09
C GLU A 700 -25.45 -41.23 14.49
N GLN A 701 -25.48 -40.04 13.89
CA GLN A 701 -26.53 -39.04 14.09
C GLN A 701 -27.89 -39.58 13.63
N SER A 702 -27.91 -40.29 12.50
CA SER A 702 -29.12 -40.93 11.97
C SER A 702 -29.65 -41.94 12.96
N LEU A 703 -28.81 -42.80 13.54
CA LEU A 703 -29.24 -43.78 14.54
C LEU A 703 -29.85 -43.11 15.78
N VAL A 704 -29.25 -42.03 16.29
CA VAL A 704 -29.79 -41.25 17.42
C VAL A 704 -31.15 -40.63 17.05
N PHE A 705 -31.25 -40.01 15.87
CA PHE A 705 -32.49 -39.43 15.37
C PHE A 705 -33.58 -40.49 15.21
N LEU A 706 -33.26 -41.59 14.53
CA LEU A 706 -34.10 -42.75 14.28
C LEU A 706 -34.65 -43.35 15.58
N GLU A 707 -33.81 -43.51 16.61
CA GLU A 707 -34.23 -43.97 17.94
C GLU A 707 -35.20 -42.98 18.60
N SER A 708 -34.97 -41.67 18.46
CA SER A 708 -35.85 -40.63 19.04
C SER A 708 -37.25 -40.57 18.42
N VAL A 709 -37.42 -41.12 17.21
CA VAL A 709 -38.70 -41.14 16.48
C VAL A 709 -39.24 -42.55 16.26
N LYS A 710 -38.61 -43.57 16.85
CA LYS A 710 -38.93 -45.00 16.62
C LYS A 710 -40.41 -45.35 16.77
N ASP A 711 -41.10 -44.71 17.73
CA ASP A 711 -42.50 -44.99 18.00
C ASP A 711 -43.42 -44.39 16.92
N ARG A 712 -42.96 -43.33 16.24
CA ARG A 712 -43.66 -42.64 15.14
C ARG A 712 -43.27 -43.15 13.76
N VAL A 713 -42.11 -43.80 13.62
CA VAL A 713 -41.63 -44.39 12.35
C VAL A 713 -42.73 -45.15 11.63
N PRO A 714 -43.51 -46.03 12.27
CA PRO A 714 -44.58 -46.76 11.58
C PRO A 714 -45.71 -45.90 11.02
N GLU A 715 -45.95 -44.70 11.58
CA GLU A 715 -47.00 -43.78 11.14
C GLU A 715 -46.62 -43.09 9.82
N PHE A 716 -45.32 -42.88 9.57
CA PHE A 716 -44.85 -42.22 8.34
C PHE A 716 -44.94 -43.13 7.10
N PHE A 717 -45.00 -44.45 7.32
CA PHE A 717 -44.90 -45.46 6.26
C PHE A 717 -46.16 -46.32 6.17
N GLU A 718 -47.35 -45.71 6.18
CA GLU A 718 -48.58 -46.43 5.86
C GLU A 718 -48.64 -46.90 4.40
N SER A 719 -47.90 -46.24 3.50
CA SER A 719 -47.77 -46.58 2.07
C SER A 719 -46.30 -46.76 1.68
N THR A 720 -46.04 -47.76 0.83
CA THR A 720 -44.75 -48.02 0.16
C THR A 720 -44.26 -46.82 -0.66
N HIS A 721 -45.18 -46.02 -1.18
CA HIS A 721 -44.88 -44.86 -2.02
C HIS A 721 -44.04 -43.79 -1.31
N TYR A 722 -44.11 -43.72 0.02
CA TYR A 722 -43.36 -42.76 0.83
C TYR A 722 -41.98 -43.27 1.26
N LEU A 723 -41.78 -44.59 1.21
CA LEU A 723 -40.54 -45.23 1.60
C LEU A 723 -39.51 -45.21 0.46
N GLU A 724 -39.95 -45.31 -0.79
CA GLU A 724 -39.07 -45.36 -1.96
C GLU A 724 -38.14 -44.14 -2.08
N PRO A 725 -38.62 -42.87 -2.01
CA PRO A 725 -37.75 -41.72 -2.16
C PRO A 725 -36.79 -41.59 -0.97
N LEU A 726 -37.22 -42.01 0.21
CA LEU A 726 -36.38 -42.01 1.41
C LEU A 726 -35.21 -42.98 1.29
N LEU A 727 -35.47 -44.21 0.82
CA LEU A 727 -34.42 -45.21 0.59
C LEU A 727 -33.46 -44.78 -0.53
N LYS A 728 -33.94 -44.00 -1.51
CA LYS A 728 -33.10 -43.43 -2.57
C LYS A 728 -32.08 -42.42 -2.02
N GLU A 729 -32.45 -41.63 -1.02
CA GLU A 729 -31.56 -40.64 -0.39
C GLU A 729 -30.68 -41.24 0.72
N ALA A 730 -31.14 -42.26 1.44
CA ALA A 730 -30.43 -42.87 2.58
C ALA A 730 -29.20 -43.71 2.18
N SER A 731 -28.14 -43.71 2.98
CA SER A 731 -27.01 -44.65 2.87
C SER A 731 -27.47 -46.10 3.08
N PRO A 732 -26.71 -47.11 2.63
CA PRO A 732 -27.04 -48.51 2.89
C PRO A 732 -27.24 -48.83 4.38
N GLU A 733 -26.40 -48.26 5.24
CA GLU A 733 -26.48 -48.44 6.69
C GLU A 733 -27.72 -47.74 7.28
N GLN A 734 -28.06 -46.55 6.79
CA GLN A 734 -29.31 -45.86 7.14
C GLN A 734 -30.53 -46.65 6.67
N CYS A 735 -30.52 -47.23 5.46
CA CYS A 735 -31.57 -48.13 4.98
C CYS A 735 -31.73 -49.34 5.91
N SER A 736 -30.61 -49.94 6.33
CA SER A 736 -30.62 -51.07 7.27
C SER A 736 -31.21 -50.68 8.63
N ALA A 737 -30.79 -49.55 9.20
CA ALA A 737 -31.31 -49.04 10.46
C ALA A 737 -32.81 -48.72 10.38
N LEU A 738 -33.25 -48.08 9.29
CA LEU A 738 -34.65 -47.80 9.01
C LEU A 738 -35.46 -49.12 8.97
N CYS A 739 -34.97 -50.13 8.25
CA CYS A 739 -35.62 -51.43 8.18
C CYS A 739 -35.72 -52.14 9.54
N ASN A 740 -34.68 -52.04 10.37
CA ASN A 740 -34.70 -52.61 11.71
C ASN A 740 -35.74 -51.95 12.62
N LEU A 741 -35.85 -50.62 12.60
CA LEU A 741 -36.85 -49.89 13.39
C LEU A 741 -38.28 -50.23 13.00
N MET A 742 -38.51 -50.52 11.72
CA MET A 742 -39.81 -50.91 11.20
C MET A 742 -40.22 -52.31 11.74
N GLY A 743 -39.27 -53.08 12.28
CA GLY A 743 -39.51 -54.29 13.07
C GLY A 743 -40.20 -55.39 12.26
N LYS A 744 -41.33 -55.91 12.77
CA LYS A 744 -42.16 -56.93 12.06
C LYS A 744 -43.14 -56.31 11.04
N LYS A 745 -43.23 -54.98 10.96
CA LYS A 745 -44.14 -54.27 10.04
C LYS A 745 -43.75 -54.26 8.56
N PRO A 746 -42.51 -54.59 8.10
CA PRO A 746 -42.20 -54.75 6.66
C PRO A 746 -43.13 -55.73 5.94
N ARG A 747 -43.73 -56.70 6.65
CA ARG A 747 -44.77 -57.60 6.12
C ARG A 747 -46.01 -56.85 5.58
N ARG A 748 -46.26 -55.60 5.99
CA ARG A 748 -47.38 -54.79 5.48
C ARG A 748 -47.12 -54.15 4.12
N TRP A 749 -45.86 -54.03 3.71
CA TRP A 749 -45.42 -53.23 2.53
C TRP A 749 -44.90 -54.07 1.38
N ALA A 750 -44.45 -55.27 1.68
CA ALA A 750 -44.25 -56.30 0.68
C ALA A 750 -45.33 -57.36 0.91
N ARG A 751 -46.60 -57.02 0.64
CA ARG A 751 -47.66 -58.05 0.67
C ARG A 751 -47.47 -59.03 -0.48
N ASP A 752 -46.87 -58.54 -1.56
CA ASP A 752 -46.45 -59.34 -2.69
C ASP A 752 -45.09 -58.88 -3.25
N ILE A 753 -44.60 -59.67 -4.20
CA ILE A 753 -43.34 -59.47 -4.89
C ILE A 753 -43.30 -58.19 -5.74
N ASN A 754 -44.45 -57.73 -6.27
CA ASN A 754 -44.51 -56.58 -7.16
C ASN A 754 -44.24 -55.29 -6.39
N GLU A 755 -44.92 -55.10 -5.25
CA GLU A 755 -44.71 -53.94 -4.38
C GLU A 755 -43.24 -53.86 -3.89
N CYS A 756 -42.65 -55.02 -3.55
CA CYS A 756 -41.24 -55.10 -3.17
C CYS A 756 -40.31 -54.73 -4.34
N CYS A 757 -40.57 -55.25 -5.54
CA CYS A 757 -39.77 -54.92 -6.73
C CYS A 757 -39.89 -53.43 -7.10
N GLU A 758 -41.08 -52.84 -6.99
CA GLU A 758 -41.32 -51.42 -7.25
C GLU A 758 -40.57 -50.53 -6.25
N LEU A 759 -40.61 -50.87 -4.96
CA LEU A 759 -39.86 -50.16 -3.90
C LEU A 759 -38.34 -50.23 -4.13
N LEU A 760 -37.84 -51.38 -4.55
CA LEU A 760 -36.42 -51.59 -4.80
C LEU A 760 -35.98 -51.02 -6.16
N ALA A 761 -36.93 -50.72 -7.05
CA ALA A 761 -36.63 -50.19 -8.38
C ALA A 761 -35.99 -48.80 -8.29
N GLY A 762 -34.79 -48.68 -8.84
CA GLY A 762 -34.01 -47.43 -8.82
C GLY A 762 -33.12 -47.26 -7.59
N LEU A 763 -33.07 -48.23 -6.66
CA LEU A 763 -32.02 -48.30 -5.64
C LEU A 763 -30.74 -48.92 -6.23
N GLY A 764 -29.58 -48.51 -5.72
CA GLY A 764 -28.29 -49.17 -6.03
C GLY A 764 -28.11 -50.46 -5.23
N ASP A 765 -27.31 -51.39 -5.75
CA ASP A 765 -27.11 -52.72 -5.15
C ASP A 765 -26.86 -52.71 -3.63
N PRO A 766 -25.97 -51.87 -3.06
CA PRO A 766 -25.74 -51.89 -1.61
C PRO A 766 -27.00 -51.56 -0.79
N LYS A 767 -27.84 -50.65 -1.29
CA LYS A 767 -29.10 -50.25 -0.63
C LYS A 767 -30.14 -51.34 -0.76
N ILE A 768 -30.26 -51.97 -1.93
CA ILE A 768 -31.15 -53.12 -2.14
C ILE A 768 -30.79 -54.22 -1.15
N ILE A 769 -29.51 -54.58 -1.06
CA ILE A 769 -29.00 -55.60 -0.14
C ILE A 769 -29.29 -55.22 1.32
N ALA A 770 -29.06 -53.97 1.71
CA ALA A 770 -29.37 -53.51 3.05
C ALA A 770 -30.86 -53.63 3.39
N VAL A 771 -31.76 -53.26 2.48
CA VAL A 771 -33.20 -53.41 2.67
C VAL A 771 -33.58 -54.88 2.78
N LEU A 772 -33.16 -55.70 1.82
CA LEU A 772 -33.48 -57.13 1.76
C LEU A 772 -33.00 -57.91 2.98
N THR A 773 -31.80 -57.60 3.49
CA THR A 773 -31.22 -58.27 4.68
C THR A 773 -32.11 -58.10 5.91
N ASN A 774 -32.84 -57.00 5.99
CA ASN A 774 -33.69 -56.66 7.12
C ASN A 774 -35.18 -56.98 6.89
N ILE A 775 -35.54 -57.65 5.78
CA ILE A 775 -36.90 -58.19 5.57
C ILE A 775 -36.96 -59.58 6.21
N PRO A 776 -37.63 -59.75 7.36
CA PRO A 776 -37.79 -61.06 7.96
C PRO A 776 -38.62 -61.93 7.01
N HIS A 777 -38.23 -63.19 6.80
CA HIS A 777 -38.94 -64.10 5.91
C HIS A 777 -39.00 -63.63 4.44
N PHE A 778 -37.99 -62.89 3.96
CA PHE A 778 -37.82 -62.53 2.54
C PHE A 778 -38.22 -63.63 1.54
N HIS A 779 -37.91 -64.90 1.81
CA HIS A 779 -38.32 -66.01 0.94
C HIS A 779 -39.83 -66.21 0.79
N GLN A 780 -40.66 -65.75 1.74
CA GLN A 780 -42.12 -65.81 1.67
C GLN A 780 -42.67 -64.84 0.60
N LEU A 781 -41.92 -63.79 0.24
CA LEU A 781 -42.27 -62.89 -0.86
C LEU A 781 -42.08 -63.54 -2.24
N ILE A 782 -41.27 -64.60 -2.30
CA ILE A 782 -40.95 -65.32 -3.53
C ILE A 782 -41.88 -66.53 -3.61
N ALA A 783 -43.01 -66.34 -4.29
CA ALA A 783 -44.00 -67.39 -4.48
C ALA A 783 -43.55 -68.39 -5.56
N ASN A 784 -42.88 -67.90 -6.60
CA ASN A 784 -42.27 -68.70 -7.65
C ASN A 784 -40.78 -68.36 -7.78
N THR A 785 -39.91 -69.26 -7.33
CA THR A 785 -38.46 -69.06 -7.36
C THR A 785 -37.92 -68.78 -8.76
N ASP A 786 -38.49 -69.36 -9.82
CA ASP A 786 -38.01 -69.13 -11.20
C ASP A 786 -38.35 -67.71 -11.70
N ARG A 787 -39.52 -67.17 -11.32
CA ARG A 787 -40.00 -65.89 -11.83
C ARG A 787 -39.70 -64.73 -10.90
N ASP A 788 -40.06 -64.88 -9.63
CA ASP A 788 -40.10 -63.80 -8.65
C ASP A 788 -38.68 -63.48 -8.14
N PHE A 789 -37.85 -64.51 -7.98
CA PHE A 789 -36.43 -64.33 -7.64
C PHE A 789 -35.66 -63.62 -8.77
N LEU A 790 -35.87 -64.04 -10.03
CA LEU A 790 -35.22 -63.41 -11.18
C LEU A 790 -35.59 -61.93 -11.32
N ARG A 791 -36.82 -61.55 -10.93
CA ARG A 791 -37.23 -60.14 -10.92
C ARG A 791 -36.46 -59.31 -9.91
N ILE A 792 -36.31 -59.77 -8.67
CA ILE A 792 -35.53 -59.05 -7.64
C ILE A 792 -34.03 -59.06 -7.99
N SER A 793 -33.50 -60.22 -8.37
CA SER A 793 -32.10 -60.36 -8.79
C SER A 793 -31.78 -59.51 -10.03
N GLY A 794 -32.76 -59.31 -10.91
CA GLY A 794 -32.67 -58.43 -12.07
C GLY A 794 -32.57 -56.94 -11.72
N LEU A 795 -32.95 -56.53 -10.50
CA LEU A 795 -32.75 -55.16 -10.01
C LEU A 795 -31.29 -54.90 -9.60
N LEU A 796 -30.53 -55.95 -9.31
CA LEU A 796 -29.13 -55.88 -8.92
C LEU A 796 -28.24 -55.90 -10.17
N LYS A 797 -27.40 -54.88 -10.30
CA LYS A 797 -26.57 -54.68 -11.50
C LYS A 797 -25.27 -55.48 -11.43
N THR A 798 -24.73 -55.67 -10.23
CA THR A 798 -23.44 -56.32 -9.99
C THR A 798 -23.59 -57.80 -9.70
N ALA A 799 -22.59 -58.60 -10.08
CA ALA A 799 -22.54 -60.02 -9.74
C ALA A 799 -22.52 -60.22 -8.22
N GLU A 800 -21.78 -59.37 -7.48
CA GLU A 800 -21.72 -59.40 -6.03
C GLU A 800 -23.08 -59.11 -5.38
N GLY A 801 -23.80 -58.10 -5.86
CA GLY A 801 -25.17 -57.80 -5.44
C GLY A 801 -26.08 -59.01 -5.63
N LYS A 802 -26.09 -59.61 -6.83
CA LYS A 802 -26.86 -60.83 -7.10
C LYS A 802 -26.50 -61.96 -6.15
N THR A 803 -25.21 -62.22 -5.91
CA THR A 803 -24.72 -63.23 -4.95
C THR A 803 -25.23 -62.95 -3.55
N LYS A 804 -25.14 -61.71 -3.06
CA LYS A 804 -25.66 -61.30 -1.74
C LYS A 804 -27.18 -61.45 -1.63
N CYS A 805 -27.94 -61.19 -2.70
CA CYS A 805 -29.38 -61.40 -2.71
C CYS A 805 -29.75 -62.88 -2.59
N HIS A 806 -29.03 -63.78 -3.28
CA HIS A 806 -29.19 -65.22 -3.09
C HIS A 806 -28.86 -65.60 -1.64
N GLN A 807 -27.74 -65.12 -1.10
CA GLN A 807 -27.38 -65.37 0.29
C GLN A 807 -28.46 -64.93 1.27
N ILE A 808 -29.05 -63.74 1.09
CA ILE A 808 -30.16 -63.24 1.92
C ILE A 808 -31.38 -64.16 1.83
N TYR A 809 -31.71 -64.64 0.63
CA TYR A 809 -32.81 -65.60 0.44
C TYR A 809 -32.58 -66.92 1.18
N PHE A 810 -31.39 -67.50 1.05
CA PHE A 810 -31.03 -68.72 1.78
C PHE A 810 -31.04 -68.48 3.29
N ASN A 811 -30.43 -67.40 3.77
CA ASN A 811 -30.47 -67.03 5.19
C ASN A 811 -31.91 -66.88 5.70
N SER A 812 -32.78 -66.27 4.89
CA SER A 812 -34.20 -66.12 5.22
C SER A 812 -34.94 -67.46 5.32
N LEU A 813 -34.69 -68.41 4.41
CA LEU A 813 -35.22 -69.77 4.50
C LEU A 813 -34.71 -70.47 5.76
N LEU A 814 -33.43 -70.31 6.08
CA LEU A 814 -32.82 -70.96 7.24
C LEU A 814 -33.44 -70.49 8.55
N VAL A 815 -33.76 -69.20 8.67
CA VAL A 815 -34.45 -68.64 9.83
C VAL A 815 -35.80 -69.34 10.04
N ASP A 816 -36.56 -69.60 8.98
CA ASP A 816 -37.87 -70.28 9.09
C ASP A 816 -37.78 -71.78 9.24
N ILE A 817 -36.77 -72.42 8.63
CA ILE A 817 -36.46 -73.82 8.85
C ILE A 817 -36.22 -73.99 10.35
N LYS A 818 -35.30 -73.21 10.91
CA LYS A 818 -34.95 -73.27 12.34
C LYS A 818 -36.15 -72.95 13.25
N ALA A 819 -36.98 -71.97 12.89
CA ALA A 819 -38.16 -71.60 13.67
C ALA A 819 -39.30 -72.64 13.60
N SER A 820 -39.38 -73.42 12.52
CA SER A 820 -40.44 -74.41 12.30
C SER A 820 -40.12 -75.80 12.86
N GLY A 821 -38.84 -76.10 13.09
CA GLY A 821 -38.42 -77.39 13.65
C GLY A 821 -38.40 -77.43 15.17
N ASN A 822 -38.33 -78.64 15.72
CA ASN A 822 -38.31 -78.84 17.16
C ASN A 822 -36.92 -78.47 17.73
N SER A 823 -36.84 -77.37 18.49
CA SER A 823 -35.59 -76.85 19.08
C SER A 823 -34.86 -77.79 20.06
N GLN A 824 -35.43 -78.96 20.38
CA GLN A 824 -34.78 -79.99 21.21
C GLN A 824 -34.10 -81.10 20.40
N ASP A 825 -34.21 -81.09 19.08
CA ASP A 825 -33.57 -82.09 18.22
C ASP A 825 -32.17 -81.62 17.80
N GLU A 826 -31.14 -82.15 18.47
CA GLU A 826 -29.75 -81.85 18.13
C GLU A 826 -29.39 -82.19 16.68
N ALA A 827 -30.02 -83.22 16.09
CA ALA A 827 -29.75 -83.57 14.70
C ALA A 827 -30.29 -82.48 13.76
N PHE A 828 -31.43 -81.87 14.12
CA PHE A 828 -32.01 -80.76 13.38
C PHE A 828 -31.19 -79.46 13.51
N ASP A 829 -30.70 -79.14 14.70
CA ASP A 829 -29.81 -77.99 14.89
C ASP A 829 -28.49 -78.18 14.14
N ARG A 830 -27.91 -79.40 14.17
CA ARG A 830 -26.75 -79.75 13.35
C ARG A 830 -27.02 -79.58 11.87
N LEU A 831 -28.19 -80.01 11.37
CA LEU A 831 -28.58 -79.78 9.98
C LEU A 831 -28.62 -78.28 9.65
N CYS A 832 -29.27 -77.46 10.48
CA CYS A 832 -29.37 -76.02 10.24
C CYS A 832 -27.99 -75.34 10.24
N GLU A 833 -27.08 -75.77 11.12
CA GLU A 833 -25.70 -75.29 11.14
C GLU A 833 -24.94 -75.71 9.89
N THR A 834 -25.05 -76.97 9.49
CA THR A 834 -24.42 -77.51 8.28
C THR A 834 -24.89 -76.77 7.02
N LEU A 835 -26.21 -76.56 6.87
CA LEU A 835 -26.77 -75.78 5.75
C LEU A 835 -26.30 -74.33 5.77
N ARG A 836 -26.18 -73.69 6.95
CA ARG A 836 -25.62 -72.33 7.08
C ARG A 836 -24.18 -72.28 6.61
N ASN A 837 -23.36 -73.22 7.07
CA ASN A 837 -21.95 -73.29 6.75
C ASN A 837 -21.74 -73.54 5.26
N GLN A 838 -22.49 -74.47 4.68
CA GLN A 838 -22.46 -74.75 3.25
C GLN A 838 -22.86 -73.53 2.42
N ALA A 839 -23.95 -72.83 2.78
CA ALA A 839 -24.36 -71.61 2.09
C ALA A 839 -23.30 -70.51 2.22
N THR A 840 -22.74 -70.34 3.42
CA THR A 840 -21.68 -69.34 3.67
C THR A 840 -20.42 -69.64 2.87
N SER A 841 -19.96 -70.89 2.86
CA SER A 841 -18.80 -71.32 2.06
C SER A 841 -19.02 -71.10 0.57
N TYR A 842 -20.23 -71.36 0.06
CA TYR A 842 -20.56 -71.09 -1.34
C TYR A 842 -20.54 -69.59 -1.65
N PHE A 843 -21.25 -68.76 -0.88
CA PHE A 843 -21.36 -67.33 -1.15
C PHE A 843 -20.08 -66.53 -0.87
N THR A 844 -19.14 -67.09 -0.09
CA THR A 844 -17.79 -66.53 0.11
C THR A 844 -16.76 -67.05 -0.91
N GLY A 845 -17.17 -67.94 -1.82
CA GLY A 845 -16.32 -68.49 -2.88
C GLY A 845 -15.38 -69.62 -2.43
N GLN A 846 -15.58 -70.18 -1.23
CA GLN A 846 -14.79 -71.31 -0.71
C GLN A 846 -15.16 -72.65 -1.36
N THR A 847 -16.38 -72.77 -1.89
CA THR A 847 -16.87 -73.98 -2.57
C THR A 847 -17.57 -73.61 -3.87
N ASP A 848 -17.38 -74.40 -4.92
CA ASP A 848 -18.11 -74.22 -6.18
C ASP A 848 -19.57 -74.71 -6.09
N ILE A 849 -20.37 -74.40 -7.12
CA ILE A 849 -21.80 -74.74 -7.15
C ILE A 849 -22.08 -76.25 -7.16
N VAL A 850 -21.16 -77.07 -7.69
CA VAL A 850 -21.32 -78.53 -7.74
C VAL A 850 -21.11 -79.10 -6.34
N ALA A 851 -20.00 -78.69 -5.70
CA ALA A 851 -19.70 -79.08 -4.32
C ALA A 851 -20.79 -78.60 -3.34
N PHE A 852 -21.30 -77.37 -3.52
CA PHE A 852 -22.39 -76.85 -2.69
C PHE A 852 -23.70 -77.64 -2.87
N LYS A 853 -24.04 -78.00 -4.12
CA LYS A 853 -25.23 -78.82 -4.45
C LYS A 853 -25.17 -80.19 -3.78
N GLU A 854 -24.08 -80.90 -3.97
CA GLU A 854 -23.88 -82.25 -3.42
C GLU A 854 -23.91 -82.22 -1.89
N ALA A 855 -23.23 -81.25 -1.27
CA ALA A 855 -23.18 -81.12 0.17
C ALA A 855 -24.54 -80.81 0.80
N CYS A 856 -25.32 -79.89 0.21
CA CYS A 856 -26.68 -79.58 0.66
C CYS A 856 -27.62 -80.78 0.48
N GLN A 857 -27.56 -81.46 -0.67
CA GLN A 857 -28.40 -82.62 -0.95
C GLN A 857 -28.13 -83.75 0.04
N LEU A 858 -26.85 -84.06 0.31
CA LEU A 858 -26.48 -85.07 1.28
C LEU A 858 -27.00 -84.72 2.68
N SER A 859 -26.84 -83.46 3.09
CA SER A 859 -27.30 -82.99 4.42
C SER A 859 -28.81 -83.09 4.57
N VAL A 860 -29.56 -82.74 3.51
CA VAL A 860 -31.03 -82.84 3.49
C VAL A 860 -31.48 -84.29 3.51
N GLU A 861 -30.86 -85.19 2.75
CA GLU A 861 -31.20 -86.62 2.74
C GLU A 861 -30.86 -87.31 4.07
N GLU A 862 -29.72 -86.98 4.68
CA GLU A 862 -29.36 -87.46 6.03
C GLU A 862 -30.39 -87.02 7.07
N ALA A 863 -30.88 -85.78 6.99
CA ALA A 863 -31.90 -85.27 7.90
C ALA A 863 -33.33 -85.75 7.60
N LYS A 864 -33.63 -86.18 6.37
CA LYS A 864 -34.97 -86.58 5.93
C LYS A 864 -35.58 -87.69 6.80
N ALA A 865 -34.75 -88.60 7.30
CA ALA A 865 -35.18 -89.66 8.21
C ALA A 865 -35.61 -89.13 9.58
N HIS A 866 -34.99 -88.04 10.06
CA HIS A 866 -35.25 -87.39 11.34
C HIS A 866 -36.42 -86.38 11.29
N LEU A 867 -36.77 -85.92 10.09
CA LEU A 867 -37.81 -84.91 9.86
C LEU A 867 -39.20 -85.48 9.53
N ARG A 868 -39.40 -86.80 9.67
CA ARG A 868 -40.72 -87.42 9.44
C ARG A 868 -41.77 -86.84 10.41
N GLY A 869 -42.84 -86.25 9.87
CA GLY A 869 -43.90 -85.57 10.64
C GLY A 869 -43.63 -84.08 10.92
N GLN A 870 -42.63 -83.47 10.28
CA GLN A 870 -42.36 -82.03 10.31
C GLN A 870 -42.58 -81.41 8.92
N GLU A 871 -43.79 -81.55 8.37
CA GLU A 871 -44.15 -81.10 7.02
C GLU A 871 -43.80 -79.62 6.73
N PRO A 872 -43.95 -78.66 7.67
CA PRO A 872 -43.51 -77.28 7.44
C PRO A 872 -42.01 -77.15 7.16
N VAL A 873 -41.17 -77.91 7.88
CA VAL A 873 -39.71 -77.93 7.70
C VAL A 873 -39.35 -78.57 6.37
N LEU A 874 -39.99 -79.68 6.02
CA LEU A 874 -39.78 -80.39 4.76
C LEU A 874 -40.15 -79.52 3.54
N ASN A 875 -41.22 -78.73 3.64
CA ASN A 875 -41.60 -77.77 2.59
C ASN A 875 -40.54 -76.66 2.42
N LEU A 876 -40.01 -76.12 3.52
CA LEU A 876 -38.95 -75.11 3.48
C LEU A 876 -37.62 -75.67 2.94
N LEU A 877 -37.27 -76.91 3.31
CA LEU A 877 -36.12 -77.62 2.72
C LEU A 877 -36.34 -77.92 1.23
N GLY A 878 -37.58 -78.22 0.82
CA GLY A 878 -37.95 -78.30 -0.60
C GLY A 878 -37.70 -77.00 -1.35
N LYS A 879 -38.06 -75.85 -0.76
CA LYS A 879 -37.75 -74.51 -1.31
C LYS A 879 -36.25 -74.22 -1.35
N TRP A 880 -35.50 -74.66 -0.34
CA TRP A 880 -34.03 -74.57 -0.30
C TRP A 880 -33.40 -75.34 -1.47
N MET A 881 -33.80 -76.61 -1.64
CA MET A 881 -33.32 -77.45 -2.73
C MET A 881 -33.69 -76.89 -4.10
N LEU A 882 -34.95 -76.45 -4.28
CA LEU A 882 -35.38 -75.82 -5.52
C LEU A 882 -34.53 -74.58 -5.86
N ALA A 883 -34.27 -73.71 -4.87
CA ALA A 883 -33.43 -72.54 -5.08
C ALA A 883 -31.99 -72.91 -5.50
N ILE A 884 -31.42 -73.96 -4.92
CA ILE A 884 -30.11 -74.50 -5.32
C ILE A 884 -30.11 -74.96 -6.78
N PHE A 885 -31.17 -75.63 -7.23
CA PHE A 885 -31.29 -76.05 -8.62
C PHE A 885 -31.38 -74.84 -9.57
N THR A 886 -32.14 -73.81 -9.19
CA THR A 886 -32.32 -72.59 -9.99
C THR A 886 -31.08 -71.70 -10.09
N LEU A 887 -30.17 -71.73 -9.09
CA LEU A 887 -28.86 -71.05 -9.16
C LEU A 887 -28.07 -71.46 -10.42
N GLY A 888 -28.18 -72.73 -10.84
CA GLY A 888 -27.54 -73.22 -12.05
C GLY A 888 -28.17 -72.70 -13.35
N VAL A 889 -29.48 -72.46 -13.36
CA VAL A 889 -30.23 -71.99 -14.53
C VAL A 889 -29.99 -70.49 -14.78
N ALA A 890 -29.91 -69.68 -13.72
CA ALA A 890 -29.63 -68.24 -13.84
C ALA A 890 -28.20 -67.95 -14.35
N VAL A 891 -27.21 -68.75 -13.92
CA VAL A 891 -25.82 -68.69 -14.43
C VAL A 891 -25.76 -69.08 -15.91
N ALA A 892 -26.58 -70.04 -16.34
CA ALA A 892 -26.71 -70.43 -17.74
C ALA A 892 -27.32 -69.31 -18.60
N CYS A 893 -28.39 -68.64 -18.15
CA CYS A 893 -29.03 -67.54 -18.88
C CYS A 893 -28.15 -66.28 -18.98
N SER A 894 -27.41 -65.90 -17.91
CA SER A 894 -26.48 -64.75 -17.94
C SER A 894 -25.32 -64.97 -18.91
N SER A 895 -24.81 -66.21 -18.96
CA SER A 895 -23.77 -66.62 -19.91
C SER A 895 -24.30 -66.64 -21.35
N LEU A 896 -25.57 -67.02 -21.55
CA LEU A 896 -26.24 -66.98 -22.85
C LEU A 896 -26.44 -65.54 -23.36
N ASN A 897 -26.83 -64.60 -22.49
CA ASN A 897 -27.02 -63.19 -22.87
C ASN A 897 -25.69 -62.50 -23.20
N THR A 898 -24.63 -62.79 -22.45
CA THR A 898 -23.27 -62.28 -22.72
C THR A 898 -22.78 -62.78 -24.08
N LYS A 899 -23.05 -64.04 -24.42
CA LYS A 899 -22.79 -64.63 -25.74
C LYS A 899 -23.58 -63.95 -26.87
N ILE A 900 -24.86 -63.62 -26.64
CA ILE A 900 -25.68 -62.90 -27.64
C ILE A 900 -25.11 -61.50 -27.91
N GLN A 901 -24.55 -60.83 -26.90
CA GLN A 901 -24.03 -59.48 -27.02
C GLN A 901 -22.58 -59.39 -27.53
N THR A 902 -21.74 -60.37 -27.21
CA THR A 902 -20.28 -60.27 -27.46
C THR A 902 -19.74 -61.31 -28.44
N GLY A 903 -20.51 -62.34 -28.79
CA GLY A 903 -20.12 -63.36 -29.78
C GLY A 903 -19.06 -64.36 -29.31
N GLU A 904 -18.40 -64.14 -28.16
CA GLU A 904 -17.36 -65.02 -27.64
C GLU A 904 -17.89 -66.05 -26.63
N TRP A 905 -17.38 -67.28 -26.74
CA TRP A 905 -17.52 -68.33 -25.73
C TRP A 905 -16.24 -68.43 -24.92
N THR A 906 -16.32 -68.30 -23.60
CA THR A 906 -15.26 -68.75 -22.69
C THR A 906 -15.58 -70.17 -22.20
N CYS A 907 -14.92 -71.17 -22.74
CA CYS A 907 -15.24 -72.60 -22.55
C CYS A 907 -14.77 -73.18 -21.20
N ASN A 908 -15.70 -73.86 -20.50
CA ASN A 908 -15.68 -75.27 -20.04
C ASN A 908 -16.40 -75.43 -18.68
N PHE A 909 -17.45 -76.28 -18.61
CA PHE A 909 -17.51 -77.49 -17.75
C PHE A 909 -18.91 -78.19 -17.83
N PHE A 910 -18.85 -79.46 -18.27
CA PHE A 910 -19.76 -80.63 -18.35
C PHE A 910 -21.28 -80.62 -18.68
N LYS A 911 -21.57 -81.28 -19.82
CA LYS A 911 -22.53 -82.38 -20.12
C LYS A 911 -23.64 -82.77 -19.08
N ALA A 912 -24.89 -82.41 -19.42
CA ALA A 912 -26.25 -83.05 -19.30
C ALA A 912 -26.65 -83.96 -18.09
N PRO A 913 -27.96 -84.14 -17.76
CA PRO A 913 -29.23 -83.46 -18.16
C PRO A 913 -29.96 -82.84 -16.94
N GLY A 914 -31.03 -82.03 -17.12
CA GLY A 914 -31.73 -81.51 -15.92
C GLY A 914 -33.09 -80.83 -16.06
N GLU A 915 -33.57 -80.49 -17.27
CA GLU A 915 -34.96 -80.01 -17.41
C GLU A 915 -35.98 -81.08 -17.02
N VAL A 916 -35.63 -82.37 -17.12
CA VAL A 916 -36.48 -83.50 -16.70
C VAL A 916 -36.47 -83.72 -15.18
N GLU A 917 -35.48 -83.20 -14.45
CA GLU A 917 -35.38 -83.38 -13.00
C GLU A 917 -36.07 -82.27 -12.21
N ALA A 918 -36.16 -81.05 -12.73
CA ALA A 918 -36.95 -80.00 -12.09
C ALA A 918 -38.46 -80.34 -12.10
N GLU A 919 -38.99 -80.90 -13.20
CA GLU A 919 -40.37 -81.38 -13.26
C GLU A 919 -40.59 -82.63 -12.41
N LYS A 920 -39.61 -83.54 -12.31
CA LYS A 920 -39.65 -84.68 -11.37
C LYS A 920 -39.52 -84.26 -9.91
N LEU A 921 -38.72 -83.25 -9.56
CA LEU A 921 -38.61 -82.71 -8.21
C LEU A 921 -39.87 -81.93 -7.83
N LYS A 922 -40.47 -81.21 -8.76
CA LYS A 922 -41.79 -80.59 -8.59
C LYS A 922 -42.85 -81.65 -8.35
N ASP A 923 -42.82 -82.77 -9.09
CA ASP A 923 -43.66 -83.95 -8.88
C ASP A 923 -43.36 -84.67 -7.55
N ILE A 924 -42.11 -84.78 -7.11
CA ILE A 924 -41.73 -85.40 -5.81
C ILE A 924 -42.21 -84.52 -4.65
N VAL A 925 -42.01 -83.21 -4.73
CA VAL A 925 -42.52 -82.26 -3.72
C VAL A 925 -44.05 -82.20 -3.70
N THR A 926 -44.73 -82.41 -4.83
CA THR A 926 -46.22 -82.42 -4.88
C THR A 926 -46.89 -83.78 -4.70
N LYS A 927 -46.18 -84.92 -4.90
CA LYS A 927 -46.71 -86.28 -4.74
C LYS A 927 -46.22 -87.01 -3.48
N GLU A 928 -45.02 -86.73 -2.97
CA GLU A 928 -44.51 -87.38 -1.74
C GLU A 928 -44.76 -86.56 -0.45
N PHE A 929 -45.16 -85.29 -0.56
CA PHE A 929 -45.46 -84.42 0.59
C PHE A 929 -46.84 -83.74 0.50
N LYS A 930 -47.90 -84.56 0.36
CA LYS A 930 -49.26 -84.15 0.76
C LYS A 930 -49.54 -84.70 2.18
N PRO A 931 -50.26 -83.94 3.03
CA PRO A 931 -50.50 -84.32 4.42
C PRO A 931 -51.19 -85.68 4.56
#